data_AF-A0A9D5VWZ9-F1
#
_entry.id   AF-A0A9D5VWZ9-F1
#
_cell.length_a   1.000
_cell.length_b   1.000
_cell.length_c   1.000
_cell.angle_alpha   90.00
_cell.angle_beta   90.00
_cell.angle_gamma   90.00
#
_symmetry.space_group_name_H-M   'P 1'
#
loop_
_entity.id
_entity.type
_entity.pdbx_description
1 polymer ?
#
loop_
_entity_poly.entity_id
_entity_poly.type
_entity_poly.pdbx_seq_one_letter_code
_entity_poly.pdbx_strand_id
1 'polypeptide(L)'
;MGILDRSNKRDLNQIKPPSPIPLNSINRRSENRYEIAPIPAFDRTAKIDLGVITDISISGLRIKKPSAIDLENQIYFFKLNNVPIKTKLIWQDKKFIGLKVDPNGAIAPNQNKDLIKKLTQKIDAHLSIKKSKTLYESIKRYSNENILASLINLMVELESSETDVIKLKKYIEEISIIHDKIFEKKEQSSLDEDSGIIDEPITQPTQIELIDLQTQLIATANSPEITDGIEVKDIDFAIARIGLAAVKDISARFVKQMISKSENALSNFKGFESYNILKTVMFKKLTPFFSFRDDNGIGCSLLSIETIGIDFLATKTKAALSDFYTSPMNIYSELSRLYERRLNGCDLIKVDKILLETISPVFVSLYDGYIISHQLLNPYLTIEDDITLELNRRKLNYAYLLFMSYLSCQFYIGRDNESGISLINRLTCTGLDKQEILRFLKDTVAEANKIAENFGLKTLIKDSASPSFSLNIKKFLPEDPQYNHLLHIFTNLKQYKRVAIRCEDDEYSHFILNKLINYPDFGLNKMPYTVIPCENLSTKDEIAAEAFNFFGLIIFKNIDKIHGSLAKGFIKLWREYDGIIITTFNNYNFIEFDRPDLFKFLRQHMVDFPSYFANPEIHRKMIEHTAEYLKPVYTIDKDQYNVDYIEKTCSMSFIKAETINQFAEEQLSE
;
A
#
# COMPACT_ATOMS: atom_id res chain seq x y z
N MET A 1 -52.44 -35.61 14.32
CA MET A 1 -51.87 -36.79 15.01
C MET A 1 -50.48 -37.02 14.41
N GLY A 2 -49.34 -36.97 15.09
CA GLY A 2 -49.05 -36.81 16.51
C GLY A 2 -47.75 -36.02 16.72
N ILE A 3 -47.49 -35.73 17.98
CA ILE A 3 -46.37 -34.98 18.56
C ILE A 3 -45.10 -35.84 18.56
N LEU A 4 -43.93 -35.19 18.38
CA LEU A 4 -42.53 -35.50 18.79
C LEU A 4 -41.61 -35.00 17.66
N ASP A 5 -40.56 -34.20 17.82
CA ASP A 5 -39.70 -33.95 18.97
C ASP A 5 -38.97 -32.61 18.76
N ARG A 6 -39.00 -31.74 19.79
CA ARG A 6 -38.17 -30.53 19.87
C ARG A 6 -36.82 -30.93 20.47
N SER A 7 -35.93 -31.50 19.68
CA SER A 7 -34.52 -31.65 20.07
C SER A 7 -33.66 -32.04 18.86
N ASN A 8 -33.08 -31.05 18.17
CA ASN A 8 -31.80 -31.14 17.45
C ASN A 8 -31.50 -29.83 16.72
N LYS A 9 -31.36 -28.73 17.46
CA LYS A 9 -30.32 -27.75 17.11
C LYS A 9 -29.01 -28.38 17.53
N ARG A 10 -28.45 -29.25 16.68
CA ARG A 10 -27.06 -29.67 16.86
C ARG A 10 -26.20 -28.45 16.58
N ASP A 11 -25.49 -28.02 17.61
CA ASP A 11 -24.28 -27.24 17.49
C ASP A 11 -23.44 -27.81 16.34
N LEU A 12 -23.41 -27.09 15.21
CA LEU A 12 -22.29 -27.18 14.29
C LEU A 12 -21.11 -26.58 15.04
N ASN A 13 -20.52 -27.40 15.90
CA ASN A 13 -19.27 -27.14 16.57
C ASN A 13 -18.29 -26.65 15.51
N GLN A 14 -17.92 -25.38 15.63
CA GLN A 14 -16.77 -24.81 14.96
C GLN A 14 -15.59 -25.73 15.26
N ILE A 15 -15.14 -26.46 14.25
CA ILE A 15 -13.90 -27.22 14.34
C ILE A 15 -12.84 -26.18 14.69
N LYS A 16 -12.18 -26.33 15.84
CA LYS A 16 -11.16 -25.38 16.29
C LYS A 16 -9.83 -25.75 15.62
N PRO A 17 -9.02 -24.75 15.21
CA PRO A 17 -7.66 -25.06 14.83
C PRO A 17 -6.94 -25.73 16.02
N PRO A 18 -6.02 -26.68 15.77
CA PRO A 18 -5.20 -27.28 16.81
C PRO A 18 -4.54 -26.19 17.66
N SER A 19 -4.46 -26.45 18.97
CA SER A 19 -3.84 -25.53 19.93
C SER A 19 -2.42 -25.17 19.48
N PRO A 20 -1.97 -23.91 19.67
CA PRO A 20 -0.61 -23.51 19.37
C PRO A 20 0.38 -24.44 20.07
N ILE A 21 1.50 -24.72 19.41
CA ILE A 21 2.58 -25.54 19.97
C ILE A 21 3.01 -24.90 21.30
N PRO A 22 3.15 -25.66 22.40
CA PRO A 22 3.69 -25.11 23.64
C PRO A 22 5.09 -24.57 23.34
N LEU A 23 5.22 -23.25 23.24
CA LEU A 23 6.50 -22.57 23.15
C LEU A 23 7.23 -22.75 24.48
N ASN A 24 7.92 -23.88 24.64
CA ASN A 24 9.15 -23.86 25.39
C ASN A 24 10.13 -23.03 24.58
N SER A 25 10.50 -21.87 25.13
CA SER A 25 11.46 -20.90 24.61
C SER A 25 10.97 -19.93 23.53
N ILE A 26 11.56 -18.73 23.63
CA ILE A 26 11.66 -17.68 22.62
C ILE A 26 10.52 -16.66 22.68
N ASN A 27 10.66 -15.74 23.65
CA ASN A 27 10.12 -14.39 23.54
C ASN A 27 11.32 -13.42 23.29
N ARG A 28 11.71 -13.12 22.05
CA ARG A 28 11.09 -12.22 21.07
C ARG A 28 11.69 -10.76 21.18
N ARG A 29 12.08 -10.18 20.01
CA ARG A 29 12.49 -8.80 19.62
C ARG A 29 11.46 -8.07 18.70
N SER A 30 11.05 -6.81 18.96
CA SER A 30 10.74 -5.84 17.87
C SER A 30 11.11 -4.39 18.21
N GLU A 31 11.67 -3.73 17.20
CA GLU A 31 11.54 -2.34 16.76
C GLU A 31 11.41 -1.24 17.83
N ASN A 32 12.53 -1.04 18.51
CA ASN A 32 13.21 0.25 18.70
C ASN A 32 14.52 -0.06 19.45
N ARG A 33 15.40 -0.84 18.80
CA ARG A 33 16.67 -1.26 19.40
C ARG A 33 17.81 -0.54 18.69
N TYR A 34 18.57 0.21 19.46
CA TYR A 34 19.92 0.64 19.10
C TYR A 34 20.88 -0.41 19.64
N GLU A 35 21.68 -1.02 18.77
CA GLU A 35 22.83 -1.79 19.23
C GLU A 35 23.78 -0.83 19.96
N ILE A 36 23.96 -1.08 21.25
CA ILE A 36 24.93 -0.41 22.10
C ILE A 36 26.05 -1.40 22.35
N ALA A 37 27.30 -0.92 22.33
CA ALA A 37 28.43 -1.69 22.82
C ALA A 37 28.09 -2.29 24.21
N PRO A 38 28.51 -3.53 24.52
CA PRO A 38 28.06 -4.26 25.70
C PRO A 38 28.19 -3.41 26.97
N ILE A 39 27.05 -3.04 27.57
CA ILE A 39 26.99 -2.26 28.80
C ILE A 39 26.77 -3.22 29.97
N PRO A 40 27.69 -3.28 30.96
CA PRO A 40 27.48 -4.07 32.18
C PRO A 40 26.25 -3.60 32.95
N ALA A 41 25.33 -4.52 33.26
CA ALA A 41 24.16 -4.28 34.08
C ALA A 41 24.47 -4.69 35.53
N PHE A 42 24.79 -3.71 36.36
CA PHE A 42 25.03 -3.95 37.78
C PHE A 42 23.91 -3.36 38.63
N ASP A 43 23.20 -4.21 39.39
CA ASP A 43 22.27 -3.70 40.41
C ASP A 43 23.06 -3.18 41.61
N ARG A 44 22.98 -1.87 41.86
CA ARG A 44 23.73 -1.24 42.94
C ARG A 44 23.18 -1.54 44.34
N THR A 45 21.88 -1.76 44.43
CA THR A 45 21.16 -2.02 45.68
C THR A 45 21.38 -3.46 46.14
N ALA A 46 21.27 -4.40 45.21
CA ALA A 46 21.49 -5.82 45.49
C ALA A 46 22.98 -6.24 45.40
N LYS A 47 23.84 -5.39 44.82
CA LYS A 47 25.25 -5.70 44.47
C LYS A 47 25.38 -6.97 43.61
N ILE A 48 24.43 -7.18 42.71
CA ILE A 48 24.38 -8.35 41.83
C ILE A 48 24.77 -7.90 40.43
N ASP A 49 25.72 -8.62 39.82
CA ASP A 49 25.96 -8.55 38.38
C ASP A 49 24.82 -9.27 37.66
N LEU A 50 23.95 -8.48 37.04
CA LEU A 50 22.84 -9.00 36.23
C LEU A 50 23.35 -9.50 34.87
N GLY A 51 24.58 -9.13 34.49
CA GLY A 51 25.27 -9.50 33.27
C GLY A 51 25.39 -8.35 32.29
N VAL A 52 25.22 -8.64 31.00
CA VAL A 52 25.43 -7.65 29.94
C VAL A 52 24.09 -7.23 29.36
N ILE A 53 23.81 -5.93 29.32
CA ILE A 53 22.65 -5.40 28.60
C ILE A 53 22.87 -5.72 27.13
N THR A 54 22.02 -6.58 26.59
CA THR A 54 22.05 -6.92 25.18
C THR A 54 21.09 -6.06 24.38
N ASP A 55 20.04 -5.51 25.02
CA ASP A 55 19.02 -4.75 24.31
C ASP A 55 18.24 -3.75 25.19
N ILE A 56 17.78 -2.64 24.58
CA ILE A 56 17.01 -1.54 25.23
C ILE A 56 15.77 -1.16 24.40
N SER A 57 14.64 -0.85 25.06
CA SER A 57 13.46 -0.22 24.47
C SER A 57 12.90 0.89 25.37
N ILE A 58 11.90 1.66 24.88
CA ILE A 58 11.15 2.67 25.67
C ILE A 58 10.51 2.05 26.93
N SER A 59 10.12 0.78 26.84
CA SER A 59 9.37 0.09 27.87
C SER A 59 10.21 -0.87 28.70
N GLY A 60 11.44 -1.21 28.33
CA GLY A 60 12.18 -2.26 29.01
C GLY A 60 13.61 -2.52 28.53
N LEU A 61 14.22 -3.54 29.12
CA LEU A 61 15.60 -3.98 28.87
C LEU A 61 15.69 -5.51 28.84
N ARG A 62 16.68 -6.00 28.10
CA ARG A 62 17.10 -7.40 28.14
C ARG A 62 18.56 -7.49 28.55
N ILE A 63 18.84 -8.38 29.51
CA ILE A 63 20.17 -8.61 30.06
C ILE A 63 20.52 -10.08 29.88
N LYS A 64 21.70 -10.37 29.34
CA LYS A 64 22.28 -11.71 29.26
C LYS A 64 22.96 -12.04 30.58
N LYS A 65 22.49 -13.10 31.25
CA LYS A 65 23.00 -13.54 32.54
C LYS A 65 24.47 -13.98 32.43
N PRO A 66 25.33 -13.64 33.40
CA PRO A 66 26.71 -14.14 33.46
C PRO A 66 26.78 -15.55 34.07
N SER A 67 25.75 -15.97 34.82
CA SER A 67 25.60 -17.29 35.45
C SER A 67 24.12 -17.65 35.67
N ALA A 68 23.80 -18.86 36.15
CA ALA A 68 22.43 -19.35 36.41
C ALA A 68 21.78 -18.69 37.64
N ILE A 69 21.74 -17.36 37.67
CA ILE A 69 21.10 -16.57 38.72
C ILE A 69 19.62 -16.50 38.40
N ASP A 70 18.76 -16.95 39.31
CA ASP A 70 17.32 -16.67 39.24
C ASP A 70 17.01 -15.46 40.14
N LEU A 71 16.46 -14.44 39.51
CA LEU A 71 16.04 -13.21 40.14
C LEU A 71 14.64 -13.37 40.75
N GLU A 72 14.46 -12.92 41.97
CA GLU A 72 13.14 -12.86 42.58
C GLU A 72 12.34 -11.67 42.03
N ASN A 73 11.03 -11.65 42.24
CA ASN A 73 10.11 -10.66 41.70
C ASN A 73 10.29 -9.29 42.38
N GLN A 74 11.43 -8.64 42.13
CA GLN A 74 11.87 -7.39 42.76
C GLN A 74 12.01 -6.25 41.73
N ILE A 75 12.16 -5.04 42.28
CA ILE A 75 12.49 -3.84 41.53
C ILE A 75 14.02 -3.73 41.45
N TYR A 76 14.55 -3.58 40.24
CA TYR A 76 15.98 -3.50 39.97
C TYR A 76 16.41 -2.09 39.58
N PHE A 77 17.59 -1.67 40.05
CA PHE A 77 18.16 -0.35 39.78
C PHE A 77 19.57 -0.47 39.18
N PHE A 78 19.77 0.03 37.95
CA PHE A 78 21.08 0.06 37.30
C PHE A 78 21.34 1.44 36.69
N LYS A 79 22.58 1.68 36.26
CA LYS A 79 22.98 2.93 35.59
C LYS A 79 23.30 2.70 34.13
N LEU A 80 22.74 3.55 33.26
CA LEU A 80 23.09 3.62 31.84
C LEU A 80 23.67 5.01 31.57
N ASN A 81 24.95 5.12 31.17
CA ASN A 81 25.65 6.40 30.98
C ASN A 81 25.40 7.40 32.14
N ASN A 82 25.60 6.94 33.38
CA ASN A 82 25.37 7.68 34.64
C ASN A 82 23.90 7.97 35.02
N VAL A 83 22.92 7.60 34.21
CA VAL A 83 21.49 7.77 34.52
C VAL A 83 20.95 6.54 35.28
N PRO A 84 20.42 6.70 36.51
CA PRO A 84 19.73 5.62 37.21
C PRO A 84 18.42 5.23 36.52
N ILE A 85 18.21 3.94 36.25
CA ILE A 85 16.97 3.44 35.68
C ILE A 85 16.37 2.42 36.66
N LYS A 86 15.11 2.63 37.01
CA LYS A 86 14.32 1.71 37.84
C LYS A 86 13.51 0.81 36.93
N THR A 87 13.57 -0.49 37.19
CA THR A 87 12.86 -1.48 36.41
C THR A 87 12.22 -2.54 37.30
N LYS A 88 11.29 -3.29 36.73
CA LYS A 88 10.65 -4.44 37.36
C LYS A 88 10.91 -5.67 36.52
N LEU A 89 11.27 -6.78 37.16
CA LEU A 89 11.35 -8.07 36.50
C LEU A 89 9.98 -8.46 35.95
N ILE A 90 9.90 -8.69 34.64
CA ILE A 90 8.67 -9.20 33.99
C ILE A 90 8.85 -10.67 33.65
N TRP A 91 10.05 -11.08 33.26
CA TRP A 91 10.36 -12.46 32.95
C TRP A 91 11.87 -12.73 33.07
N GLN A 92 12.24 -14.00 33.23
CA GLN A 92 13.62 -14.47 33.10
C GLN A 92 13.64 -15.91 32.59
N ASP A 93 14.74 -16.29 31.97
CA ASP A 93 15.03 -17.67 31.59
C ASP A 93 16.46 -18.07 32.02
N LYS A 94 16.95 -19.24 31.57
CA LYS A 94 18.29 -19.74 31.95
C LYS A 94 19.45 -18.85 31.49
N LYS A 95 19.26 -18.00 30.49
CA LYS A 95 20.30 -17.19 29.83
C LYS A 95 20.03 -15.69 29.91
N PHE A 96 18.79 -15.27 30.16
CA PHE A 96 18.38 -13.88 30.03
C PHE A 96 17.41 -13.42 31.13
N ILE A 97 17.37 -12.11 31.31
CA ILE A 97 16.46 -11.38 32.20
C ILE A 97 15.74 -10.33 31.36
N GLY A 98 14.42 -10.24 31.50
CA GLY A 98 13.56 -9.20 30.93
C GLY A 98 13.03 -8.25 31.99
N LEU A 99 13.43 -6.98 31.91
CA LEU A 99 13.06 -5.94 32.85
C LEU A 99 12.18 -4.90 32.16
N LYS A 100 11.06 -4.48 32.76
CA LYS A 100 10.24 -3.34 32.29
C LYS A 100 10.62 -2.09 33.05
N VAL A 101 10.81 -0.97 32.36
CA VAL A 101 11.08 0.33 33.00
C VAL A 101 9.84 0.73 33.80
N ASP A 102 10.05 1.03 35.09
CA ASP A 102 8.97 1.48 35.97
C ASP A 102 8.62 2.93 35.59
N PRO A 103 7.41 3.21 35.06
CA PRO A 103 7.02 4.56 34.68
C PRO A 103 6.95 5.52 35.88
N ASN A 104 6.92 5.00 37.11
CA ASN A 104 6.84 5.75 38.36
C ASN A 104 8.16 5.73 39.17
N GLY A 105 9.26 5.29 38.56
CA GLY A 105 10.58 5.24 39.21
C GLY A 105 11.23 6.60 39.40
N ALA A 106 12.20 6.69 40.32
CA ALA A 106 12.77 7.91 40.91
C ALA A 106 13.56 8.86 39.97
N ILE A 107 13.25 8.89 38.69
CA ILE A 107 13.61 9.98 37.77
C ILE A 107 12.36 10.27 36.94
N ALA A 108 11.91 11.52 36.97
CA ALA A 108 10.61 11.95 36.50
C ALA A 108 10.18 11.32 35.15
N PRO A 109 8.90 10.94 34.96
CA PRO A 109 8.37 10.30 33.75
C PRO A 109 8.74 11.03 32.44
N ASN A 110 8.97 12.34 32.53
CA ASN A 110 9.33 13.21 31.41
C ASN A 110 10.81 13.08 31.01
N GLN A 111 11.72 12.71 31.91
CA GLN A 111 13.14 12.54 31.59
C GLN A 111 13.45 11.16 30.99
N ASN A 112 12.71 10.10 31.36
CA ASN A 112 12.81 8.80 30.68
C ASN A 112 12.25 8.88 29.25
N LYS A 113 11.10 9.56 29.08
CA LYS A 113 10.58 9.88 27.75
C LYS A 113 11.55 10.76 26.98
N ASP A 114 12.06 11.87 27.52
CA ASP A 114 12.95 12.76 26.78
C ASP A 114 14.37 12.22 26.54
N LEU A 115 14.89 11.32 27.38
CA LEU A 115 16.21 10.72 27.19
C LEU A 115 16.15 9.56 26.18
N ILE A 116 15.14 8.69 26.30
CA ILE A 116 14.89 7.68 25.27
C ILE A 116 14.46 8.37 23.99
N LYS A 117 13.58 9.36 24.03
CA LYS A 117 13.27 10.23 22.88
C LYS A 117 14.48 11.03 22.41
N LYS A 118 15.52 11.35 23.19
CA LYS A 118 16.76 11.99 22.67
C LYS A 118 17.72 10.98 22.02
N LEU A 119 17.78 9.76 22.53
CA LEU A 119 18.50 8.65 21.91
C LEU A 119 17.78 8.22 20.62
N THR A 120 16.47 8.07 20.68
CA THR A 120 15.57 7.85 19.55
C THR A 120 15.58 9.06 18.62
N GLN A 121 15.53 10.31 19.08
CA GLN A 121 15.66 11.52 18.26
C GLN A 121 17.04 11.72 17.66
N LYS A 122 18.11 11.08 18.12
CA LYS A 122 19.40 11.12 17.40
C LYS A 122 19.41 10.15 16.22
N ILE A 123 18.58 9.09 16.26
CA ILE A 123 18.43 8.15 15.15
C ILE A 123 17.22 8.49 14.27
N ASP A 124 16.10 8.93 14.84
CA ASP A 124 15.05 9.68 14.18
C ASP A 124 15.59 11.04 13.67
N ALA A 125 16.64 11.69 14.19
CA ALA A 125 17.22 12.84 13.46
C ALA A 125 17.94 12.40 12.17
N HIS A 126 18.29 11.12 12.05
CA HIS A 126 18.76 10.49 10.81
C HIS A 126 17.62 9.85 9.97
N LEU A 127 16.41 9.68 10.52
CA LEU A 127 15.26 8.98 9.89
C LEU A 127 13.92 9.75 9.88
N SER A 128 13.79 10.87 10.58
CA SER A 128 12.56 11.64 10.79
C SER A 128 12.67 12.97 10.07
N ILE A 129 11.95 13.00 8.97
CA ILE A 129 11.68 14.18 8.19
C ILE A 129 10.68 15.04 8.97
N LYS A 130 10.96 16.35 9.05
CA LYS A 130 10.11 17.35 9.71
C LYS A 130 8.65 17.15 9.27
N LYS A 131 7.78 16.71 10.19
CA LYS A 131 6.33 16.66 9.98
C LYS A 131 5.81 18.05 9.65
N SER A 132 5.09 18.14 8.55
CA SER A 132 5.21 19.30 7.68
C SER A 132 3.82 19.89 7.40
N LYS A 133 3.51 20.96 8.12
CA LYS A 133 2.53 21.98 7.70
C LYS A 133 2.91 22.52 6.29
N THR A 134 4.19 22.46 5.97
CA THR A 134 4.81 22.81 4.69
C THR A 134 4.41 21.93 3.51
N LEU A 135 4.08 20.64 3.68
CA LEU A 135 3.79 19.69 2.58
C LEU A 135 2.41 19.98 2.00
N TYR A 136 1.41 20.14 2.87
CA TYR A 136 0.07 20.53 2.46
C TYR A 136 0.11 21.89 1.74
N GLU A 137 0.86 22.85 2.27
CA GLU A 137 1.03 24.16 1.64
C GLU A 137 1.77 24.06 0.29
N SER A 138 2.81 23.22 0.17
CA SER A 138 3.50 22.97 -1.10
C SER A 138 2.60 22.30 -2.14
N ILE A 139 1.82 21.28 -1.75
CA ILE A 139 0.89 20.58 -2.64
C ILE A 139 -0.21 21.54 -3.10
N LYS A 140 -0.74 22.37 -2.19
CA LYS A 140 -1.76 23.37 -2.53
C LYS A 140 -1.25 24.45 -3.48
N ARG A 141 0.02 24.87 -3.35
CA ARG A 141 0.66 25.78 -4.32
C ARG A 141 0.78 25.09 -5.68
N TYR A 142 1.31 23.87 -5.70
CA TYR A 142 1.43 23.06 -6.92
C TYR A 142 0.08 22.87 -7.64
N SER A 143 -1.01 22.61 -6.89
CA SER A 143 -2.35 22.45 -7.48
C SER A 143 -2.94 23.75 -8.02
N ASN A 144 -2.66 24.89 -7.38
CA ASN A 144 -3.21 26.19 -7.77
C ASN A 144 -2.47 26.82 -8.96
N GLU A 145 -1.21 26.46 -9.17
CA GLU A 145 -0.35 26.98 -10.24
C GLU A 145 -0.47 26.15 -11.54
N ASN A 146 -1.26 25.08 -11.55
CA ASN A 146 -1.33 24.11 -12.64
C ASN A 146 -2.77 24.00 -13.21
N ILE A 147 -2.89 23.91 -14.54
CA ILE A 147 -4.15 23.67 -15.30
C ILE A 147 -4.86 22.35 -14.93
N LEU A 148 -4.14 21.50 -14.20
CA LEU A 148 -4.52 20.19 -13.72
C LEU A 148 -5.91 20.10 -13.08
N ALA A 149 -6.29 21.08 -12.24
CA ALA A 149 -7.59 21.06 -11.57
C ALA A 149 -8.75 21.15 -12.57
N SER A 150 -8.65 22.03 -13.55
CA SER A 150 -9.66 22.18 -14.62
C SER A 150 -9.68 20.96 -15.54
N LEU A 151 -8.51 20.36 -15.86
CA LEU A 151 -8.43 19.12 -16.63
C LEU A 151 -9.12 17.94 -15.92
N ILE A 152 -8.91 17.80 -14.62
CA ILE A 152 -9.51 16.74 -13.80
C ILE A 152 -11.02 16.91 -13.73
N ASN A 153 -11.52 18.13 -13.49
CA ASN A 153 -12.96 18.37 -13.45
C ASN A 153 -13.63 18.13 -14.81
N LEU A 154 -12.96 18.53 -15.91
CA LEU A 154 -13.40 18.21 -17.26
C LEU A 154 -13.44 16.69 -17.47
N MET A 155 -12.41 15.95 -17.05
CA MET A 155 -12.37 14.48 -17.18
C MET A 155 -13.55 13.79 -16.49
N VAL A 156 -13.88 14.19 -15.26
CA VAL A 156 -15.01 13.62 -14.51
C VAL A 156 -16.32 13.87 -15.27
N GLU A 157 -16.52 15.08 -15.78
CA GLU A 157 -17.72 15.43 -16.55
C GLU A 157 -17.83 14.65 -17.87
N LEU A 158 -16.69 14.38 -18.52
CA LEU A 158 -16.60 13.58 -19.73
C LEU A 158 -16.90 12.09 -19.49
N GLU A 159 -16.52 11.54 -18.33
CA GLU A 159 -16.79 10.14 -17.99
C GLU A 159 -18.23 9.95 -17.44
N SER A 160 -18.94 11.02 -17.10
CA SER A 160 -20.34 10.96 -16.68
C SER A 160 -21.27 10.47 -17.81
N SER A 161 -22.20 9.57 -17.47
CA SER A 161 -23.30 9.17 -18.36
C SER A 161 -24.35 10.28 -18.52
N GLU A 162 -24.45 11.16 -17.53
CA GLU A 162 -25.36 12.31 -17.49
C GLU A 162 -24.56 13.62 -17.61
N THR A 163 -23.78 13.75 -18.69
CA THR A 163 -22.94 14.93 -18.91
C THR A 163 -23.77 16.22 -18.93
N ASP A 164 -23.43 17.14 -18.04
CA ASP A 164 -23.98 18.49 -17.96
C ASP A 164 -23.23 19.41 -18.93
N VAL A 165 -23.90 19.78 -20.02
CA VAL A 165 -23.34 20.62 -21.08
C VAL A 165 -22.89 21.99 -20.55
N ILE A 166 -23.57 22.53 -19.53
CA ILE A 166 -23.21 23.83 -18.94
C ILE A 166 -21.87 23.73 -18.21
N LYS A 167 -21.67 22.66 -17.43
CA LYS A 167 -20.39 22.41 -16.74
C LYS A 167 -19.28 22.09 -17.74
N LEU A 168 -19.57 21.27 -18.74
CA LEU A 168 -18.62 20.92 -19.80
C LEU A 168 -18.08 22.17 -20.48
N LYS A 169 -18.97 23.07 -20.91
CA LYS A 169 -18.61 24.37 -21.48
C LYS A 169 -17.73 25.17 -20.54
N LYS A 170 -18.17 25.35 -19.29
CA LYS A 170 -17.45 26.13 -18.28
C LYS A 170 -16.01 25.63 -18.12
N TYR A 171 -15.79 24.32 -18.04
CA TYR A 171 -14.44 23.77 -17.88
C TYR A 171 -13.58 23.95 -19.13
N ILE A 172 -14.16 23.84 -20.34
CA ILE A 172 -13.44 24.12 -21.59
C ILE A 172 -12.97 25.58 -21.63
N GLU A 173 -13.85 26.53 -21.27
CA GLU A 173 -13.52 27.96 -21.22
C GLU A 173 -12.47 28.27 -20.14
N GLU A 174 -12.57 27.66 -18.96
CA GLU A 174 -11.57 27.82 -17.87
C GLU A 174 -10.18 27.32 -18.29
N ILE A 175 -10.10 26.18 -18.99
CA ILE A 175 -8.84 25.64 -19.53
C ILE A 175 -8.23 26.64 -20.51
N SER A 176 -9.04 27.22 -21.40
CA SER A 176 -8.59 28.20 -22.40
C SER A 176 -8.03 29.47 -21.73
N ILE A 177 -8.74 30.02 -20.75
CA ILE A 177 -8.29 31.20 -19.98
C ILE A 177 -6.98 30.93 -19.23
N ILE A 178 -6.82 29.75 -18.64
CA ILE A 178 -5.58 29.38 -17.93
C ILE A 178 -4.43 29.23 -18.92
N HIS A 179 -4.67 28.61 -20.07
CA HIS A 179 -3.69 28.45 -21.14
C HIS A 179 -3.16 29.82 -21.60
N ASP A 180 -4.05 30.78 -21.87
CA ASP A 180 -3.68 32.14 -22.28
C ASP A 180 -2.83 32.86 -21.21
N LYS A 181 -3.23 32.77 -19.94
CA LYS A 181 -2.46 33.37 -18.83
C LYS A 181 -1.07 32.76 -18.65
N ILE A 182 -0.91 31.46 -18.89
CA ILE A 182 0.40 30.80 -18.85
C ILE A 182 1.27 31.28 -20.02
N PHE A 183 0.66 31.48 -21.19
CA PHE A 183 1.36 31.99 -22.37
C PHE A 183 1.81 33.45 -22.18
N GLU A 184 0.93 34.33 -21.71
CA GLU A 184 1.23 35.75 -21.43
C GLU A 184 2.36 35.92 -20.39
N LYS A 185 2.36 35.09 -19.33
CA LYS A 185 3.44 35.11 -18.32
C LYS A 185 4.80 34.72 -18.90
N LYS A 186 4.85 33.84 -19.91
CA LYS A 186 6.10 33.44 -20.58
C LYS A 186 6.61 34.53 -21.51
N GLU A 187 5.73 35.24 -22.21
CA GLU A 187 6.11 36.41 -23.00
C GLU A 187 6.66 37.52 -22.10
N GLN A 188 6.13 37.70 -20.89
CA GLN A 188 6.65 38.67 -19.93
C GLN A 188 7.97 38.24 -19.28
N SER A 189 8.13 36.97 -18.90
CA SER A 189 9.40 36.48 -18.33
C SER A 189 10.55 36.47 -19.35
N SER A 190 10.27 36.23 -20.64
CA SER A 190 11.27 36.32 -21.71
C SER A 190 11.69 37.76 -22.05
N LEU A 191 10.90 38.76 -21.62
CA LEU A 191 11.27 40.18 -21.68
C LEU A 191 12.06 40.65 -20.44
N ASP A 192 11.87 40.01 -19.28
CA ASP A 192 12.54 40.35 -18.02
C ASP A 192 13.91 39.65 -17.84
N GLU A 193 14.22 38.58 -18.58
CA GLU A 193 15.54 37.91 -18.59
C GLU A 193 16.68 38.83 -19.10
N ASP A 194 16.35 39.93 -19.77
CA ASP A 194 17.31 41.00 -20.14
C ASP A 194 17.62 41.98 -18.97
N SER A 195 17.00 41.81 -17.79
CA SER A 195 17.13 42.73 -16.64
C SER A 195 17.85 42.18 -15.40
N GLY A 196 18.34 40.93 -15.42
CA GLY A 196 19.36 40.44 -14.49
C GLY A 196 18.93 40.26 -13.02
N ILE A 197 17.67 39.90 -12.75
CA ILE A 197 17.23 39.47 -11.40
C ILE A 197 16.86 37.98 -11.46
N ILE A 198 17.73 37.13 -10.89
CA ILE A 198 17.55 35.69 -10.80
C ILE A 198 16.77 35.39 -9.51
N ASP A 199 15.46 35.19 -9.61
CA ASP A 199 14.75 34.29 -8.71
C ASP A 199 14.83 32.88 -9.32
N GLU A 200 15.16 31.87 -8.51
CA GLU A 200 15.35 30.49 -8.96
C GLU A 200 14.12 30.00 -9.77
N PRO A 201 14.28 29.61 -11.05
CA PRO A 201 13.16 29.14 -11.83
C PRO A 201 12.79 27.74 -11.36
N ILE A 202 11.58 27.60 -10.85
CA ILE A 202 10.89 26.31 -10.82
C ILE A 202 10.81 25.87 -12.28
N THR A 203 11.63 24.91 -12.67
CA THR A 203 11.62 24.32 -14.02
C THR A 203 10.22 23.83 -14.34
N GLN A 204 9.47 24.64 -15.09
CA GLN A 204 8.20 24.23 -15.66
C GLN A 204 8.47 23.15 -16.72
N PRO A 205 7.65 22.10 -16.79
CA PRO A 205 7.80 21.06 -17.79
C PRO A 205 7.74 21.65 -19.20
N THR A 206 8.75 21.34 -20.01
CA THR A 206 8.87 21.68 -21.43
C THR A 206 7.62 21.22 -22.18
N GLN A 207 6.86 22.14 -22.80
CA GLN A 207 5.64 21.77 -23.54
C GLN A 207 5.66 22.29 -24.98
N ILE A 208 5.49 21.35 -25.91
CA ILE A 208 5.15 21.54 -27.32
C ILE A 208 3.82 22.31 -27.41
N GLU A 209 3.74 23.35 -28.25
CA GLU A 209 2.51 24.09 -28.60
C GLU A 209 1.38 23.12 -28.94
N LEU A 210 0.46 22.90 -27.99
CA LEU A 210 -0.81 22.24 -28.25
C LEU A 210 -1.84 23.33 -28.52
N ILE A 211 -2.62 23.15 -29.59
CA ILE A 211 -3.76 24.02 -29.89
C ILE A 211 -4.75 23.91 -28.72
N ASP A 212 -5.16 25.06 -28.20
CA ASP A 212 -6.18 25.19 -27.15
C ASP A 212 -7.46 24.38 -27.49
N LEU A 213 -8.07 23.74 -26.49
CA LEU A 213 -9.20 22.83 -26.68
C LEU A 213 -10.41 23.54 -27.30
N GLN A 214 -10.68 24.78 -26.89
CA GLN A 214 -11.77 25.56 -27.46
C GLN A 214 -11.51 25.85 -28.94
N THR A 215 -10.28 26.23 -29.27
CA THR A 215 -9.83 26.44 -30.65
C THR A 215 -9.94 25.17 -31.49
N GLN A 216 -9.57 24.01 -30.94
CA GLN A 216 -9.67 22.72 -31.62
C GLN A 216 -11.12 22.32 -31.92
N LEU A 217 -12.04 22.57 -30.98
CA LEU A 217 -13.46 22.33 -31.17
C LEU A 217 -14.05 23.27 -32.22
N ILE A 218 -13.73 24.57 -32.17
CA ILE A 218 -14.19 25.53 -33.19
C ILE A 218 -13.65 25.16 -34.59
N ALA A 219 -12.38 24.77 -34.69
CA ALA A 219 -11.79 24.33 -35.96
C ALA A 219 -12.48 23.08 -36.51
N THR A 220 -12.82 22.13 -35.63
CA THR A 220 -13.55 20.92 -36.03
C THR A 220 -14.97 21.25 -36.50
N ALA A 221 -15.68 22.17 -35.82
CA ALA A 221 -17.02 22.60 -36.23
C ALA A 221 -17.06 23.33 -37.59
N ASN A 222 -15.90 23.85 -38.02
CA ASN A 222 -15.69 24.51 -39.30
C ASN A 222 -14.95 23.61 -40.32
N SER A 223 -14.79 22.31 -40.04
CA SER A 223 -14.14 21.40 -40.99
C SER A 223 -15.02 21.20 -42.24
N PRO A 224 -14.42 20.93 -43.42
CA PRO A 224 -15.17 20.76 -44.66
C PRO A 224 -16.20 19.63 -44.61
N GLU A 225 -15.98 18.64 -43.76
CA GLU A 225 -16.87 17.48 -43.59
C GLU A 225 -18.12 17.78 -42.76
N ILE A 226 -18.11 18.88 -41.99
CA ILE A 226 -19.17 19.26 -41.02
C ILE A 226 -19.86 20.57 -41.42
N THR A 227 -19.21 21.40 -42.25
CA THR A 227 -19.63 22.77 -42.53
C THR A 227 -20.76 22.86 -43.57
N ASP A 228 -21.86 23.54 -43.21
CA ASP A 228 -22.97 23.90 -44.11
C ASP A 228 -22.85 25.33 -44.70
N GLY A 229 -21.65 25.92 -44.65
CA GLY A 229 -21.36 27.26 -45.22
C GLY A 229 -21.45 28.43 -44.24
N ILE A 230 -21.75 28.19 -42.95
CA ILE A 230 -21.78 29.22 -41.89
C ILE A 230 -20.59 28.99 -40.94
N GLU A 231 -19.68 29.96 -40.85
CA GLU A 231 -18.54 29.93 -39.93
C GLU A 231 -19.01 30.04 -38.46
N VAL A 232 -18.59 29.08 -37.62
CA VAL A 232 -18.82 29.06 -36.17
C VAL A 232 -17.65 29.75 -35.48
N LYS A 233 -17.95 30.68 -34.56
CA LYS A 233 -16.93 31.42 -33.80
C LYS A 233 -17.00 31.21 -32.29
N ASP A 234 -18.08 30.62 -31.81
CA ASP A 234 -18.29 30.39 -30.39
C ASP A 234 -18.42 28.89 -30.08
N ILE A 235 -18.20 28.56 -28.81
CA ILE A 235 -18.19 27.19 -28.31
C ILE A 235 -19.60 26.57 -28.24
N ASP A 236 -20.66 27.39 -28.05
CA ASP A 236 -22.04 26.91 -27.94
C ASP A 236 -22.51 26.31 -29.27
N PHE A 237 -22.31 27.05 -30.35
CA PHE A 237 -22.62 26.62 -31.70
C PHE A 237 -21.68 25.52 -32.18
N ALA A 238 -20.41 25.50 -31.73
CA ALA A 238 -19.48 24.41 -32.02
C ALA A 238 -19.96 23.09 -31.40
N ILE A 239 -20.35 23.10 -30.13
CA ILE A 239 -20.88 21.92 -29.43
C ILE A 239 -22.18 21.43 -30.09
N ALA A 240 -23.10 22.35 -30.40
CA ALA A 240 -24.36 22.00 -31.04
C ALA A 240 -24.16 21.38 -32.43
N ARG A 241 -23.18 21.88 -33.21
CA ARG A 241 -22.91 21.40 -34.57
C ARG A 241 -22.14 20.08 -34.60
N ILE A 242 -21.09 19.93 -33.78
CA ILE A 242 -20.30 18.70 -33.70
C ILE A 242 -21.10 17.56 -33.06
N GLY A 243 -21.99 17.89 -32.13
CA GLY A 243 -22.74 16.95 -31.32
C GLY A 243 -21.96 16.46 -30.10
N LEU A 244 -22.68 16.25 -28.99
CA LEU A 244 -22.10 15.98 -27.68
C LEU A 244 -21.16 14.76 -27.67
N ALA A 245 -21.48 13.68 -28.40
CA ALA A 245 -20.63 12.49 -28.43
C ALA A 245 -19.24 12.76 -29.01
N ALA A 246 -19.16 13.52 -30.10
CA ALA A 246 -17.89 13.88 -30.74
C ALA A 246 -17.13 14.94 -29.93
N VAL A 247 -17.83 15.90 -29.29
CA VAL A 247 -17.21 16.85 -28.34
C VAL A 247 -16.57 16.09 -27.17
N LYS A 248 -17.27 15.09 -26.62
CA LYS A 248 -16.74 14.28 -25.53
C LYS A 248 -15.49 13.51 -25.96
N ASP A 249 -15.48 12.93 -27.15
CA ASP A 249 -14.31 12.24 -27.70
C ASP A 249 -13.11 13.19 -27.85
N ILE A 250 -13.29 14.33 -28.55
CA ILE A 250 -12.21 15.32 -28.77
C ILE A 250 -11.64 15.82 -27.43
N SER A 251 -12.53 16.19 -26.51
CA SER A 251 -12.14 16.71 -25.18
C SER A 251 -11.44 15.65 -24.34
N ALA A 252 -11.92 14.40 -24.35
CA ALA A 252 -11.26 13.30 -23.65
C ALA A 252 -9.87 13.03 -24.21
N ARG A 253 -9.70 13.17 -25.54
CA ARG A 253 -8.39 13.04 -26.16
C ARG A 253 -7.43 14.15 -25.75
N PHE A 254 -7.90 15.39 -25.76
CA PHE A 254 -7.13 16.53 -25.28
C PHE A 254 -6.69 16.37 -23.83
N VAL A 255 -7.62 16.04 -22.92
CA VAL A 255 -7.33 15.87 -21.50
C VAL A 255 -6.28 14.78 -21.27
N LYS A 256 -6.42 13.62 -21.92
CA LYS A 256 -5.44 12.52 -21.80
C LYS A 256 -4.06 12.93 -22.29
N GLN A 257 -3.97 13.63 -23.43
CA GLN A 257 -2.70 14.12 -23.94
C GLN A 257 -2.05 15.13 -22.99
N MET A 258 -2.84 16.03 -22.39
CA MET A 258 -2.35 17.01 -21.43
C MET A 258 -1.88 16.37 -20.12
N ILE A 259 -2.62 15.40 -19.58
CA ILE A 259 -2.22 14.66 -18.37
C ILE A 259 -0.95 13.83 -18.63
N SER A 260 -0.90 13.06 -19.72
CA SER A 260 0.32 12.31 -20.08
C SER A 260 1.53 13.21 -20.27
N LYS A 261 1.37 14.42 -20.82
CA LYS A 261 2.45 15.40 -20.97
C LYS A 261 2.81 16.12 -19.67
N SER A 262 1.92 16.17 -18.68
CA SER A 262 2.29 16.69 -17.37
C SER A 262 3.20 15.71 -16.62
N GLU A 263 3.02 14.42 -16.84
CA GLU A 263 3.73 13.30 -16.20
C GLU A 263 5.15 13.06 -16.74
N ASN A 264 5.93 14.14 -16.85
CA ASN A 264 7.31 14.12 -17.35
C ASN A 264 8.23 13.22 -16.51
N ALA A 265 7.95 13.06 -15.22
CA ALA A 265 8.73 12.19 -14.35
C ALA A 265 8.66 10.70 -14.73
N LEU A 266 7.72 10.33 -15.62
CA LEU A 266 7.53 8.97 -16.12
C LEU A 266 8.15 8.73 -17.51
N SER A 267 9.02 9.63 -17.98
CA SER A 267 9.69 9.51 -19.28
C SER A 267 10.44 8.19 -19.51
N ASN A 268 10.93 7.56 -18.44
CA ASN A 268 11.65 6.30 -18.49
C ASN A 268 10.71 5.07 -18.61
N PHE A 269 9.41 5.23 -18.37
CA PHE A 269 8.43 4.18 -18.54
C PHE A 269 8.00 4.07 -20.01
N LYS A 270 8.77 3.28 -20.78
CA LYS A 270 8.54 2.96 -22.21
C LYS A 270 7.25 2.16 -22.42
N GLY A 271 6.09 2.81 -22.34
CA GLY A 271 4.76 2.19 -22.45
C GLY A 271 3.71 2.74 -21.48
N PHE A 272 3.99 3.87 -20.83
CA PHE A 272 3.10 4.47 -19.85
C PHE A 272 1.72 4.83 -20.41
N GLU A 273 1.62 5.34 -21.63
CA GLU A 273 0.33 5.66 -22.24
C GLU A 273 -0.50 4.39 -22.49
N SER A 274 0.13 3.34 -23.03
CA SER A 274 -0.51 2.02 -23.21
C SER A 274 -0.96 1.42 -21.87
N TYR A 275 -0.16 1.62 -20.82
CA TYR A 275 -0.49 1.24 -19.46
C TYR A 275 -1.75 1.96 -18.95
N ASN A 276 -1.83 3.28 -19.07
CA ASN A 276 -3.01 4.06 -18.63
C ASN A 276 -4.27 3.68 -19.41
N ILE A 277 -4.15 3.41 -20.71
CA ILE A 277 -5.27 2.93 -21.53
C ILE A 277 -5.71 1.54 -21.05
N LEU A 278 -4.81 0.57 -20.94
CA LEU A 278 -5.14 -0.80 -20.52
C LEU A 278 -5.81 -0.82 -19.14
N LYS A 279 -5.24 -0.09 -18.19
CA LYS A 279 -5.73 0.05 -16.82
C LYS A 279 -7.20 0.50 -16.81
N THR A 280 -7.52 1.50 -17.62
CA THR A 280 -8.86 2.07 -17.73
C THR A 280 -9.84 1.13 -18.45
N VAL A 281 -9.42 0.50 -19.56
CA VAL A 281 -10.28 -0.44 -20.30
C VAL A 281 -10.58 -1.67 -19.45
N MET A 282 -9.58 -2.21 -18.76
CA MET A 282 -9.76 -3.34 -17.84
C MET A 282 -10.75 -2.99 -16.73
N PHE A 283 -10.59 -1.84 -16.08
CA PHE A 283 -11.52 -1.38 -15.06
C PHE A 283 -12.97 -1.34 -15.57
N LYS A 284 -13.21 -0.67 -16.71
CA LYS A 284 -14.54 -0.56 -17.33
C LYS A 284 -15.14 -1.94 -17.68
N LYS A 285 -14.32 -2.87 -18.16
CA LYS A 285 -14.76 -4.24 -18.48
C LYS A 285 -15.03 -5.10 -17.27
N LEU A 286 -14.35 -4.86 -16.15
CA LEU A 286 -14.57 -5.60 -14.91
C LEU A 286 -15.79 -5.11 -14.13
N THR A 287 -16.14 -3.82 -14.22
CA THR A 287 -17.26 -3.21 -13.47
C THR A 287 -18.56 -4.02 -13.47
N PRO A 288 -19.06 -4.52 -14.63
CA PRO A 288 -20.28 -5.32 -14.68
C PRO A 288 -20.26 -6.62 -13.86
N PHE A 289 -19.07 -7.20 -13.63
CA PHE A 289 -18.93 -8.46 -12.91
C PHE A 289 -18.95 -8.29 -11.38
N PHE A 290 -18.63 -7.09 -10.87
CA PHE A 290 -18.31 -6.89 -9.45
C PHE A 290 -19.29 -5.96 -8.72
N SER A 291 -20.47 -5.73 -9.29
CA SER A 291 -21.56 -4.94 -8.67
C SER A 291 -21.10 -3.55 -8.19
N PHE A 292 -20.12 -2.97 -8.86
CA PHE A 292 -19.73 -1.57 -8.69
C PHE A 292 -20.40 -0.76 -9.79
N ARG A 293 -20.96 0.39 -9.42
CA ARG A 293 -21.47 1.36 -10.38
C ARG A 293 -20.54 2.55 -10.33
N ASP A 294 -19.92 2.85 -11.46
CA ASP A 294 -19.08 4.02 -11.60
C ASP A 294 -19.94 5.26 -11.83
N ASP A 295 -20.69 5.65 -10.79
CA ASP A 295 -21.59 6.80 -10.86
C ASP A 295 -20.79 8.04 -11.25
N ASN A 296 -21.20 8.71 -12.33
CA ASN A 296 -20.55 9.91 -12.88
C ASN A 296 -19.07 9.72 -13.26
N GLY A 297 -18.61 8.49 -13.51
CA GLY A 297 -17.25 8.24 -13.99
C GLY A 297 -16.13 8.56 -13.01
N ILE A 298 -16.44 8.69 -11.71
CA ILE A 298 -15.48 9.10 -10.67
C ILE A 298 -14.37 8.06 -10.51
N GLY A 299 -14.70 6.78 -10.50
CA GLY A 299 -13.77 5.67 -10.33
C GLY A 299 -12.81 5.52 -11.51
N CYS A 300 -13.32 5.63 -12.74
CA CYS A 300 -12.51 5.66 -13.95
C CYS A 300 -11.60 6.90 -14.00
N SER A 301 -12.12 8.06 -13.62
CA SER A 301 -11.38 9.31 -13.56
C SER A 301 -10.23 9.23 -12.56
N LEU A 302 -10.52 8.79 -11.32
CA LEU A 302 -9.51 8.59 -10.27
C LEU A 302 -8.38 7.67 -10.74
N LEU A 303 -8.74 6.56 -11.40
CA LEU A 303 -7.77 5.61 -11.94
C LEU A 303 -6.87 6.21 -13.02
N SER A 304 -7.37 7.18 -13.78
CA SER A 304 -6.62 7.85 -14.86
C SER A 304 -5.60 8.86 -14.33
N ILE A 305 -5.74 9.31 -13.07
CA ILE A 305 -4.91 10.37 -12.46
C ILE A 305 -4.20 9.94 -11.18
N GLU A 306 -4.23 8.65 -10.82
CA GLU A 306 -3.59 8.12 -9.61
C GLU A 306 -2.05 8.08 -9.66
N THR A 307 -1.44 8.57 -10.74
CA THR A 307 0.02 8.69 -10.88
C THR A 307 0.50 10.15 -10.84
N ILE A 308 -0.42 11.10 -10.69
CA ILE A 308 -0.18 12.53 -10.82
C ILE A 308 0.76 13.11 -9.74
N GLY A 309 0.79 12.50 -8.56
CA GLY A 309 1.70 12.86 -7.48
C GLY A 309 3.16 12.48 -7.75
N ILE A 310 3.43 11.66 -8.77
CA ILE A 310 4.80 11.28 -9.14
C ILE A 310 5.60 12.51 -9.59
N ASP A 311 5.01 13.42 -10.37
CA ASP A 311 5.70 14.66 -10.75
C ASP A 311 6.00 15.54 -9.54
N PHE A 312 5.06 15.64 -8.60
CA PHE A 312 5.27 16.38 -7.38
C PHE A 312 6.43 15.81 -6.54
N LEU A 313 6.54 14.48 -6.47
CA LEU A 313 7.67 13.81 -5.79
C LEU A 313 8.99 14.02 -6.56
N ALA A 314 8.96 13.94 -7.89
CA ALA A 314 10.14 14.07 -8.74
C ALA A 314 10.70 15.50 -8.76
N THR A 315 9.84 16.52 -8.74
CA THR A 315 10.28 17.94 -8.69
C THR A 315 11.09 18.26 -7.43
N LYS A 316 10.85 17.55 -6.33
CA LYS A 316 11.59 17.73 -5.07
C LYS A 316 12.93 17.01 -5.02
N THR A 317 13.13 15.97 -5.83
CA THR A 317 14.27 15.04 -5.68
C THR A 317 15.19 14.96 -6.88
N LYS A 318 14.86 15.62 -8.02
CA LYS A 318 15.64 15.71 -9.26
C LYS A 318 16.24 14.37 -9.73
N ALA A 319 15.69 13.78 -10.80
CA ALA A 319 16.16 12.57 -11.51
C ALA A 319 16.13 11.22 -10.74
N ALA A 320 16.38 11.19 -9.43
CA ALA A 320 16.51 9.93 -8.68
C ALA A 320 15.23 9.06 -8.63
N LEU A 321 14.04 9.67 -8.69
CA LEU A 321 12.76 8.94 -8.73
C LEU A 321 12.32 8.53 -10.14
N SER A 322 12.68 9.28 -11.19
CA SER A 322 12.28 8.95 -12.56
C SER A 322 12.93 7.66 -13.07
N ASP A 323 14.11 7.31 -12.57
CA ASP A 323 14.78 6.04 -12.88
C ASP A 323 14.11 4.85 -12.19
N PHE A 324 13.33 5.11 -11.14
CA PHE A 324 12.63 4.08 -10.39
C PHE A 324 11.31 3.68 -11.07
N TYR A 325 10.55 4.64 -11.61
CA TYR A 325 9.23 4.40 -12.20
C TYR A 325 9.32 3.95 -13.67
N THR A 326 9.80 2.73 -13.90
CA THR A 326 10.01 2.18 -15.25
C THR A 326 8.96 1.15 -15.66
N SER A 327 8.11 0.70 -14.74
CA SER A 327 7.12 -0.34 -14.99
C SER A 327 5.91 -0.27 -14.04
N PRO A 328 4.79 -0.97 -14.33
CA PRO A 328 3.67 -1.08 -13.41
C PRO A 328 4.04 -1.77 -12.08
N MET A 329 5.04 -2.67 -12.10
CA MET A 329 5.53 -3.30 -10.88
C MET A 329 6.12 -2.23 -9.95
N ASN A 330 6.91 -1.30 -10.51
CA ASN A 330 7.53 -0.21 -9.75
C ASN A 330 6.52 0.87 -9.34
N ILE A 331 5.47 1.17 -10.09
CA ILE A 331 4.49 2.19 -9.66
C ILE A 331 3.74 1.75 -8.39
N TYR A 332 3.43 0.45 -8.29
CA TYR A 332 2.61 -0.11 -7.22
C TYR A 332 3.38 -0.92 -6.17
N SER A 333 4.72 -0.92 -6.19
CA SER A 333 5.49 -1.71 -5.25
C SER A 333 5.58 -1.06 -3.87
N GLU A 334 5.69 -1.89 -2.85
CA GLU A 334 6.01 -1.46 -1.49
C GLU A 334 7.41 -0.82 -1.39
N LEU A 335 8.38 -1.33 -2.16
CA LEU A 335 9.73 -0.76 -2.23
C LEU A 335 9.75 0.69 -2.71
N SER A 336 8.89 1.05 -3.66
CA SER A 336 8.75 2.43 -4.15
C SER A 336 8.27 3.34 -3.05
N ARG A 337 7.23 2.92 -2.30
CA ARG A 337 6.70 3.69 -1.17
C ARG A 337 7.76 3.91 -0.10
N LEU A 338 8.57 2.89 0.20
CA LEU A 338 9.68 3.04 1.14
C LEU A 338 10.76 4.00 0.62
N TYR A 339 11.14 3.88 -0.64
CA TYR A 339 12.14 4.75 -1.26
C TYR A 339 11.68 6.21 -1.34
N GLU A 340 10.42 6.43 -1.74
CA GLU A 340 9.78 7.75 -1.74
C GLU A 340 9.78 8.37 -0.35
N ARG A 341 9.39 7.62 0.69
CA ARG A 341 9.44 8.09 2.08
C ARG A 341 10.85 8.42 2.52
N ARG A 342 11.85 7.64 2.10
CA ARG A 342 13.25 7.92 2.44
C ARG A 342 13.71 9.24 1.84
N LEU A 343 13.36 9.51 0.58
CA LEU A 343 13.78 10.72 -0.12
C LEU A 343 12.95 11.96 0.26
N ASN A 344 11.63 11.81 0.40
CA ASN A 344 10.67 12.93 0.51
C ASN A 344 9.96 13.02 1.87
N GLY A 345 10.02 11.98 2.69
CA GLY A 345 9.31 11.88 3.98
C GLY A 345 7.82 11.65 3.88
N CYS A 346 7.36 11.37 2.67
CA CYS A 346 6.03 10.91 2.35
C CYS A 346 6.12 10.04 1.10
N ASP A 347 5.11 9.20 0.88
CA ASP A 347 4.97 8.43 -0.34
C ASP A 347 3.91 8.99 -1.30
N LEU A 348 3.83 8.38 -2.48
CA LEU A 348 2.84 8.71 -3.51
C LEU A 348 1.40 8.59 -2.99
N ILE A 349 1.09 7.56 -2.18
CA ILE A 349 -0.28 7.35 -1.68
C ILE A 349 -0.72 8.56 -0.85
N LYS A 350 0.16 9.09 -0.02
CA LYS A 350 -0.08 10.28 0.79
C LYS A 350 -0.16 11.56 -0.05
N VAL A 351 0.78 11.72 -0.98
CA VAL A 351 0.79 12.88 -1.89
C VAL A 351 -0.51 12.94 -2.69
N ASP A 352 -0.89 11.85 -3.33
CA ASP A 352 -2.11 11.77 -4.13
C ASP A 352 -3.36 11.96 -3.28
N LYS A 353 -3.37 11.46 -2.04
CA LYS A 353 -4.50 11.71 -1.13
C LYS A 353 -4.71 13.20 -0.95
N ILE A 354 -3.66 13.90 -0.55
CA ILE A 354 -3.74 15.34 -0.29
C ILE A 354 -4.06 16.10 -1.58
N LEU A 355 -3.40 15.76 -2.68
CA LEU A 355 -3.54 16.45 -3.96
C LEU A 355 -4.96 16.29 -4.53
N LEU A 356 -5.48 15.07 -4.58
CA LEU A 356 -6.79 14.78 -5.16
C LEU A 356 -7.94 15.28 -4.27
N GLU A 357 -7.81 15.18 -2.94
CA GLU A 357 -8.78 15.78 -2.01
C GLU A 357 -8.79 17.31 -2.11
N THR A 358 -7.65 17.94 -2.43
CA THR A 358 -7.54 19.39 -2.62
C THR A 358 -8.11 19.83 -3.97
N ILE A 359 -7.88 19.06 -5.03
CA ILE A 359 -8.34 19.39 -6.39
C ILE A 359 -9.85 19.15 -6.54
N SER A 360 -10.34 17.98 -6.14
CA SER A 360 -11.74 17.61 -6.31
C SER A 360 -12.24 16.74 -5.15
N PRO A 361 -13.08 17.29 -4.26
CA PRO A 361 -13.65 16.54 -3.13
C PRO A 361 -14.46 15.30 -3.54
N VAL A 362 -14.84 15.18 -4.83
CA VAL A 362 -15.59 14.03 -5.35
C VAL A 362 -14.81 12.71 -5.17
N PHE A 363 -13.48 12.75 -5.19
CA PHE A 363 -12.63 11.57 -5.06
C PHE A 363 -12.54 11.03 -3.63
N VAL A 364 -12.81 11.84 -2.60
CA VAL A 364 -12.84 11.43 -1.19
C VAL A 364 -13.74 10.19 -0.99
N SER A 365 -14.82 10.12 -1.77
CA SER A 365 -15.80 9.04 -1.73
C SER A 365 -15.23 7.65 -2.09
N LEU A 366 -14.12 7.59 -2.85
CA LEU A 366 -13.51 6.37 -3.36
C LEU A 366 -12.04 6.20 -3.01
N TYR A 367 -11.34 7.27 -2.59
CA TYR A 367 -9.88 7.26 -2.45
C TYR A 367 -9.36 6.22 -1.45
N ASP A 368 -10.05 5.97 -0.34
CA ASP A 368 -9.63 4.89 0.58
C ASP A 368 -9.68 3.50 -0.10
N GLY A 369 -10.54 3.31 -1.11
CA GLY A 369 -10.54 2.12 -1.95
C GLY A 369 -9.28 2.00 -2.82
N TYR A 370 -8.73 3.12 -3.29
CA TYR A 370 -7.40 3.15 -3.93
C TYR A 370 -6.31 2.71 -2.96
N ILE A 371 -6.31 3.18 -1.71
CA ILE A 371 -5.32 2.75 -0.72
C ILE A 371 -5.44 1.25 -0.42
N ILE A 372 -6.67 0.73 -0.30
CA ILE A 372 -6.92 -0.68 -0.04
C ILE A 372 -6.52 -1.56 -1.23
N SER A 373 -6.55 -1.06 -2.47
CA SER A 373 -6.08 -1.84 -3.64
C SER A 373 -4.56 -2.06 -3.61
N HIS A 374 -3.80 -1.10 -3.08
CA HIS A 374 -2.36 -1.29 -2.80
C HIS A 374 -2.11 -2.35 -1.73
N GLN A 375 -2.95 -2.42 -0.68
CA GLN A 375 -2.89 -3.46 0.35
C GLN A 375 -3.25 -4.85 -0.20
N LEU A 376 -4.20 -4.92 -1.13
CA LEU A 376 -4.53 -6.15 -1.85
C LEU A 376 -3.34 -6.66 -2.66
N LEU A 377 -2.65 -5.77 -3.35
CA LEU A 377 -1.50 -6.13 -4.18
C LEU A 377 -0.27 -6.51 -3.33
N ASN A 378 -0.03 -5.75 -2.25
CA ASN A 378 1.09 -5.94 -1.34
C ASN A 378 0.59 -5.93 0.12
N PRO A 379 0.17 -7.08 0.68
CA PRO A 379 -0.33 -7.15 2.07
C PRO A 379 0.70 -6.70 3.12
N TYR A 380 1.98 -6.73 2.79
CA TYR A 380 3.08 -6.31 3.64
C TYR A 380 3.38 -4.80 3.52
N LEU A 381 2.70 -4.05 2.63
CA LEU A 381 2.77 -2.59 2.57
C LEU A 381 2.33 -1.97 3.90
N THR A 382 3.19 -1.13 4.47
CA THR A 382 2.87 -0.32 5.65
C THR A 382 2.36 1.04 5.17
N ILE A 383 1.16 1.45 5.55
CA ILE A 383 0.62 2.79 5.25
C ILE A 383 1.07 3.76 6.36
N GLU A 384 1.28 5.03 6.02
CA GLU A 384 1.64 6.05 7.02
C GLU A 384 0.56 6.20 8.10
N ASP A 385 0.97 6.29 9.37
CA ASP A 385 0.09 6.29 10.55
C ASP A 385 -0.95 7.42 10.58
N ASP A 386 -0.71 8.53 9.86
CA ASP A 386 -1.63 9.67 9.80
C ASP A 386 -2.70 9.55 8.71
N ILE A 387 -2.68 8.48 7.91
CA ILE A 387 -3.74 8.17 6.96
C ILE A 387 -4.83 7.35 7.66
N THR A 388 -6.07 7.86 7.58
CA THR A 388 -7.27 7.15 8.04
C THR A 388 -8.08 6.60 6.88
N LEU A 389 -8.64 5.40 7.05
CA LEU A 389 -9.45 4.67 6.07
C LEU A 389 -10.86 4.44 6.60
N GLU A 390 -11.87 4.79 5.80
CA GLU A 390 -13.26 4.46 6.07
C GLU A 390 -13.66 3.21 5.30
N LEU A 391 -14.36 2.29 5.96
CA LEU A 391 -14.80 1.04 5.35
C LEU A 391 -16.26 1.15 4.92
N ASN A 392 -16.51 1.04 3.63
CA ASN A 392 -17.85 0.82 3.11
C ASN A 392 -17.81 -0.07 1.86
N ARG A 393 -18.97 -0.63 1.51
CA ARG A 393 -19.11 -1.56 0.37
C ARG A 393 -18.58 -0.97 -0.94
N ARG A 394 -18.84 0.33 -1.19
CA ARG A 394 -18.43 1.01 -2.43
C ARG A 394 -16.91 1.11 -2.52
N LYS A 395 -16.24 1.57 -1.46
CA LYS A 395 -14.77 1.68 -1.35
C LYS A 395 -14.10 0.31 -1.49
N LEU A 396 -14.63 -0.73 -0.83
CA LEU A 396 -14.07 -2.07 -0.90
C LEU A 396 -14.25 -2.73 -2.28
N ASN A 397 -15.43 -2.61 -2.90
CA ASN A 397 -15.66 -3.12 -4.26
C ASN A 397 -14.76 -2.41 -5.28
N TYR A 398 -14.61 -1.09 -5.15
CA TYR A 398 -13.68 -0.30 -5.96
C TYR A 398 -12.24 -0.77 -5.79
N ALA A 399 -11.79 -1.02 -4.55
CA ALA A 399 -10.45 -1.52 -4.27
C ALA A 399 -10.14 -2.83 -5.00
N TYR A 400 -11.09 -3.77 -5.00
CA TYR A 400 -10.91 -5.05 -5.67
C TYR A 400 -10.85 -4.92 -7.20
N LEU A 401 -11.66 -4.02 -7.78
CA LEU A 401 -11.60 -3.71 -9.21
C LEU A 401 -10.26 -3.10 -9.62
N LEU A 402 -9.74 -2.18 -8.82
CA LEU A 402 -8.42 -1.58 -9.04
C LEU A 402 -7.32 -2.63 -8.95
N PHE A 403 -7.34 -3.47 -7.91
CA PHE A 403 -6.41 -4.58 -7.75
C PHE A 403 -6.37 -5.49 -8.99
N MET A 404 -7.53 -5.90 -9.51
CA MET A 404 -7.62 -6.70 -10.74
C MET A 404 -7.09 -5.95 -11.97
N SER A 405 -7.31 -4.64 -12.04
CA SER A 405 -6.79 -3.78 -13.11
C SER A 405 -5.26 -3.67 -13.04
N TYR A 406 -4.67 -3.56 -11.85
CA TYR A 406 -3.23 -3.52 -11.63
C TYR A 406 -2.55 -4.85 -12.00
N LEU A 407 -3.14 -5.99 -11.61
CA LEU A 407 -2.65 -7.31 -12.03
C LEU A 407 -2.61 -7.44 -13.55
N SER A 408 -3.61 -6.89 -14.26
CA SER A 408 -3.62 -6.91 -15.72
C SER A 408 -2.49 -6.08 -16.34
N CYS A 409 -2.20 -4.91 -15.77
CA CYS A 409 -1.08 -4.07 -16.19
C CYS A 409 0.27 -4.75 -15.93
N GLN A 410 0.46 -5.31 -14.73
CA GLN A 410 1.67 -6.06 -14.39
C GLN A 410 1.89 -7.26 -15.31
N PHE A 411 0.82 -7.96 -15.70
CA PHE A 411 0.92 -9.08 -16.62
C PHE A 411 1.24 -8.68 -18.07
N TYR A 412 0.51 -7.72 -18.65
CA TYR A 412 0.65 -7.37 -20.07
C TYR A 412 1.78 -6.40 -20.36
N ILE A 413 1.95 -5.39 -19.51
CA ILE A 413 2.98 -4.35 -19.68
C ILE A 413 4.24 -4.76 -18.92
N GLY A 414 4.10 -5.16 -17.66
CA GLY A 414 5.23 -5.59 -16.81
C GLY A 414 5.76 -7.01 -17.13
N ARG A 415 5.04 -7.80 -17.93
CA ARG A 415 5.36 -9.20 -18.27
C ARG A 415 5.50 -10.12 -17.04
N ASP A 416 4.80 -9.81 -15.96
CA ASP A 416 4.80 -10.63 -14.76
C ASP A 416 3.81 -11.79 -14.85
N ASN A 417 4.35 -13.01 -14.96
CA ASN A 417 3.56 -14.22 -15.04
C ASN A 417 2.80 -14.52 -13.73
N GLU A 418 3.34 -14.15 -12.57
CA GLU A 418 2.65 -14.41 -11.29
C GLU A 418 1.37 -13.58 -11.17
N SER A 419 1.42 -12.31 -11.59
CA SER A 419 0.25 -11.45 -11.72
C SER A 419 -0.76 -11.98 -12.74
N GLY A 420 -0.29 -12.51 -13.88
CA GLY A 420 -1.15 -13.16 -14.86
C GLY A 420 -1.89 -14.38 -14.32
N ILE A 421 -1.19 -15.24 -13.56
CA ILE A 421 -1.79 -16.40 -12.89
C ILE A 421 -2.83 -15.94 -11.85
N SER A 422 -2.48 -14.93 -11.05
CA SER A 422 -3.38 -14.36 -10.05
C SER A 422 -4.63 -13.79 -10.70
N LEU A 423 -4.48 -12.98 -11.76
CA LEU A 423 -5.59 -12.41 -12.53
C LEU A 423 -6.54 -13.49 -13.05
N ILE A 424 -6.01 -14.50 -13.74
CA ILE A 424 -6.82 -15.59 -14.32
C ILE A 424 -7.55 -16.36 -13.22
N ASN A 425 -6.87 -16.72 -12.13
CA ASN A 425 -7.49 -17.44 -11.03
C ASN A 425 -8.62 -16.63 -10.38
N ARG A 426 -8.42 -15.33 -10.18
CA ARG A 426 -9.43 -14.44 -9.60
C ARG A 426 -10.60 -14.22 -10.55
N LEU A 427 -10.39 -14.18 -11.87
CA LEU A 427 -11.47 -14.09 -12.84
C LEU A 427 -12.39 -15.32 -12.81
N THR A 428 -11.93 -16.48 -12.35
CA THR A 428 -12.84 -17.65 -12.20
C THR A 428 -13.98 -17.41 -11.21
N CYS A 429 -13.88 -16.44 -10.30
CA CYS A 429 -14.97 -16.11 -9.37
C CYS A 429 -16.17 -15.45 -10.05
N THR A 430 -16.01 -14.94 -11.28
CA THR A 430 -17.10 -14.30 -12.04
C THR A 430 -18.00 -15.31 -12.75
N GLY A 431 -17.69 -16.61 -12.65
CA GLY A 431 -18.42 -17.68 -13.33
C GLY A 431 -17.92 -17.99 -14.74
N LEU A 432 -16.92 -17.25 -15.24
CA LEU A 432 -16.31 -17.50 -16.54
C LEU A 432 -15.43 -18.75 -16.52
N ASP A 433 -15.52 -19.57 -17.56
CA ASP A 433 -14.59 -20.68 -17.76
C ASP A 433 -13.23 -20.21 -18.31
N LYS A 434 -12.27 -21.14 -18.43
CA LYS A 434 -10.91 -20.79 -18.89
C LYS A 434 -10.89 -20.20 -20.31
N GLN A 435 -11.71 -20.70 -21.23
CA GLN A 435 -11.75 -20.18 -22.61
C GLN A 435 -12.40 -18.79 -22.65
N GLU A 436 -13.46 -18.61 -21.88
CA GLU A 436 -14.15 -17.33 -21.74
C GLU A 436 -13.25 -16.26 -21.11
N ILE A 437 -12.47 -16.62 -20.08
CA ILE A 437 -11.48 -15.72 -19.47
C ILE A 437 -10.42 -15.32 -20.50
N LEU A 438 -9.86 -16.27 -21.26
CA LEU A 438 -8.85 -15.97 -22.27
C LEU A 438 -9.42 -15.07 -23.38
N ARG A 439 -10.67 -15.29 -23.80
CA ARG A 439 -11.37 -14.42 -24.76
C ARG A 439 -11.59 -13.03 -24.17
N PHE A 440 -12.11 -12.92 -22.95
CA PHE A 440 -12.30 -11.66 -22.25
C PHE A 440 -11.01 -10.83 -22.19
N LEU A 441 -9.90 -11.47 -21.81
CA LEU A 441 -8.60 -10.81 -21.73
C LEU A 441 -8.10 -10.37 -23.12
N LYS A 442 -8.26 -11.21 -24.15
CA LYS A 442 -7.90 -10.86 -25.53
C LYS A 442 -8.72 -9.68 -26.06
N ASP A 443 -10.03 -9.70 -25.83
CA ASP A 443 -10.94 -8.63 -26.24
C ASP A 443 -10.63 -7.32 -25.49
N THR A 444 -10.13 -7.42 -24.25
CA THR A 444 -9.66 -6.26 -23.47
C THR A 444 -8.42 -5.63 -24.09
N VAL A 445 -7.42 -6.44 -24.45
CA VAL A 445 -6.20 -5.95 -25.12
C VAL A 445 -6.50 -5.39 -26.51
N ALA A 446 -7.36 -6.04 -27.29
CA ALA A 446 -7.76 -5.56 -28.62
C ALA A 446 -8.43 -4.19 -28.55
N GLU A 447 -9.31 -3.97 -27.57
CA GLU A 447 -9.96 -2.67 -27.36
C GLU A 447 -8.96 -1.60 -26.91
N ALA A 448 -8.05 -1.94 -25.99
CA ALA A 448 -6.99 -1.03 -25.57
C ALA A 448 -6.08 -0.62 -26.74
N ASN A 449 -5.71 -1.56 -27.62
CA ASN A 449 -4.93 -1.27 -28.82
C ASN A 449 -5.69 -0.40 -29.82
N LYS A 450 -6.97 -0.66 -30.06
CA LYS A 450 -7.80 0.21 -30.91
C LYS A 450 -7.85 1.65 -30.38
N ILE A 451 -7.97 1.81 -29.06
CA ILE A 451 -7.94 3.12 -28.42
C ILE A 451 -6.55 3.76 -28.60
N ALA A 452 -5.46 3.00 -28.39
CA ALA A 452 -4.10 3.49 -28.58
C ALA A 452 -3.81 3.94 -30.02
N GLU A 453 -4.31 3.21 -31.03
CA GLU A 453 -4.22 3.58 -32.44
C GLU A 453 -4.95 4.89 -32.75
N ASN A 454 -6.16 5.06 -32.20
CA ASN A 454 -6.92 6.31 -32.33
C ASN A 454 -6.20 7.51 -31.67
N PHE A 455 -5.34 7.24 -30.68
CA PHE A 455 -4.47 8.24 -30.06
C PHE A 455 -3.17 8.51 -30.84
N GLY A 456 -2.91 7.77 -31.92
CA GLY A 456 -1.66 7.86 -32.68
C GLY A 456 -0.45 7.24 -31.98
N LEU A 457 -0.67 6.38 -30.98
CA LEU A 457 0.40 5.71 -30.26
C LEU A 457 1.00 4.60 -31.14
N LYS A 458 2.34 4.62 -31.27
CA LYS A 458 3.08 3.62 -32.05
C LYS A 458 3.25 2.29 -31.33
N THR A 459 3.19 2.31 -29.99
CA THR A 459 3.46 1.14 -29.16
C THR A 459 2.16 0.44 -28.80
N LEU A 460 1.93 -0.72 -29.41
CA LEU A 460 0.78 -1.56 -29.10
C LEU A 460 1.11 -2.59 -28.01
N ILE A 461 0.10 -2.91 -27.22
CA ILE A 461 0.16 -3.95 -26.20
C ILE A 461 0.23 -5.30 -26.90
N LYS A 462 1.35 -5.99 -26.75
CA LYS A 462 1.52 -7.34 -27.32
C LYS A 462 0.76 -8.36 -26.47
N ASP A 463 0.08 -9.28 -27.14
CA ASP A 463 -0.47 -10.48 -26.51
C ASP A 463 0.61 -11.19 -25.68
N SER A 464 0.24 -11.58 -24.46
CA SER A 464 1.07 -12.41 -23.60
C SER A 464 0.76 -13.88 -23.85
N ALA A 465 1.79 -14.74 -23.85
CA ALA A 465 1.58 -16.18 -23.79
C ALA A 465 0.76 -16.53 -22.54
N SER A 466 -0.08 -17.57 -22.62
CA SER A 466 -0.77 -18.07 -21.43
C SER A 466 0.27 -18.44 -20.37
N PRO A 467 0.16 -17.95 -19.14
CA PRO A 467 1.17 -18.22 -18.11
C PRO A 467 1.25 -19.73 -17.84
N SER A 468 2.47 -20.24 -17.63
CA SER A 468 2.70 -21.64 -17.31
C SER A 468 2.25 -21.95 -15.89
N PHE A 469 1.45 -23.01 -15.72
CA PHE A 469 0.89 -23.42 -14.44
C PHE A 469 1.89 -24.30 -13.66
N SER A 470 2.76 -23.71 -12.83
CA SER A 470 3.49 -24.48 -11.80
C SER A 470 3.95 -23.64 -10.60
N LEU A 471 3.02 -22.95 -9.93
CA LEU A 471 3.27 -22.43 -8.59
C LEU A 471 2.96 -23.52 -7.56
N ASN A 472 3.92 -23.81 -6.67
CA ASN A 472 3.78 -24.79 -5.60
C ASN A 472 4.37 -24.22 -4.31
N ILE A 473 3.53 -24.04 -3.29
CA ILE A 473 3.93 -23.35 -2.06
C ILE A 473 4.92 -24.19 -1.24
N LYS A 474 4.84 -25.53 -1.33
CA LYS A 474 5.74 -26.43 -0.60
C LYS A 474 7.18 -26.37 -1.13
N LYS A 475 7.36 -26.02 -2.40
CA LYS A 475 8.70 -25.77 -2.97
C LYS A 475 9.25 -24.39 -2.61
N PHE A 476 8.37 -23.45 -2.26
CA PHE A 476 8.73 -22.08 -1.90
C PHE A 476 9.14 -21.99 -0.42
N LEU A 477 8.45 -22.73 0.45
CA LEU A 477 8.73 -22.77 1.89
C LEU A 477 9.75 -23.86 2.24
N PRO A 478 10.51 -23.69 3.34
CA PRO A 478 11.42 -24.74 3.81
C PRO A 478 10.64 -25.92 4.40
N GLU A 479 11.21 -27.12 4.32
CA GLU A 479 10.65 -28.32 4.92
C GLU A 479 10.85 -28.30 6.44
N ASP A 480 9.92 -27.71 7.18
CA ASP A 480 9.98 -27.57 8.63
C ASP A 480 8.63 -27.93 9.30
N PRO A 481 8.62 -28.57 10.50
CA PRO A 481 7.39 -28.92 11.20
C PRO A 481 6.43 -27.75 11.49
N GLN A 482 6.93 -26.54 11.77
CA GLN A 482 6.12 -25.35 12.00
C GLN A 482 5.44 -24.91 10.70
N TYR A 483 6.16 -24.92 9.57
CA TYR A 483 5.53 -24.68 8.26
C TYR A 483 4.53 -25.76 7.90
N ASN A 484 4.83 -27.04 8.15
CA ASN A 484 3.87 -28.13 7.91
C ASN A 484 2.58 -27.94 8.72
N HIS A 485 2.69 -27.47 9.97
CA HIS A 485 1.54 -27.10 10.78
C HIS A 485 0.74 -25.94 10.16
N LEU A 486 1.40 -24.85 9.76
CA LEU A 486 0.75 -23.73 9.10
C LEU A 486 0.04 -24.17 7.80
N LEU A 487 0.70 -24.98 6.97
CA LEU A 487 0.12 -25.51 5.72
C LEU A 487 -1.08 -26.42 5.99
N HIS A 488 -1.06 -27.20 7.08
CA HIS A 488 -2.20 -27.99 7.51
C HIS A 488 -3.40 -27.11 7.90
N ILE A 489 -3.17 -25.98 8.57
CA ILE A 489 -4.22 -25.01 8.86
C ILE A 489 -4.84 -24.46 7.58
N PHE A 490 -4.00 -24.03 6.63
CA PHE A 490 -4.47 -23.47 5.36
C PHE A 490 -5.21 -24.50 4.50
N THR A 491 -4.79 -25.76 4.54
CA THR A 491 -5.50 -26.87 3.87
C THR A 491 -6.93 -27.03 4.39
N ASN A 492 -7.13 -26.81 5.69
CA ASN A 492 -8.43 -26.96 6.37
C ASN A 492 -9.14 -25.62 6.63
N LEU A 493 -8.70 -24.52 6.01
CA LEU A 493 -9.18 -23.17 6.30
C LEU A 493 -10.69 -22.99 6.07
N LYS A 494 -11.25 -23.70 5.08
CA LYS A 494 -12.69 -23.71 4.81
C LYS A 494 -13.52 -24.30 5.96
N GLN A 495 -12.93 -25.20 6.75
CA GLN A 495 -13.56 -25.80 7.93
C GLN A 495 -13.42 -24.88 9.14
N TYR A 496 -12.20 -24.34 9.36
CA TYR A 496 -11.93 -23.47 10.50
C TYR A 496 -12.63 -22.11 10.39
N LYS A 497 -12.68 -21.54 9.18
CA LYS A 497 -13.17 -20.20 8.81
C LYS A 497 -12.54 -19.01 9.55
N ARG A 498 -11.83 -19.24 10.67
CA ARG A 498 -11.32 -18.25 11.60
C ARG A 498 -9.91 -18.62 12.03
N VAL A 499 -8.96 -17.76 11.72
CA VAL A 499 -7.56 -17.96 12.09
C VAL A 499 -6.97 -16.65 12.59
N ALA A 500 -6.27 -16.71 13.71
CA ALA A 500 -5.49 -15.60 14.26
C ALA A 500 -4.01 -15.96 14.22
N ILE A 501 -3.29 -15.49 13.20
CA ILE A 501 -1.88 -15.75 13.00
C ILE A 501 -1.07 -14.85 13.93
N ARG A 502 -0.29 -15.49 14.81
CA ARG A 502 0.65 -14.80 15.69
C ARG A 502 2.03 -14.75 15.03
N CYS A 503 2.53 -13.56 14.76
CA CYS A 503 3.78 -13.33 14.02
C CYS A 503 4.87 -12.63 14.83
N GLU A 504 6.10 -12.72 14.31
CA GLU A 504 7.31 -12.04 14.82
C GLU A 504 7.69 -10.86 13.92
N ASP A 505 7.75 -11.12 12.62
CA ASP A 505 7.89 -10.11 11.58
C ASP A 505 6.53 -9.91 10.94
N ASP A 506 5.97 -8.70 11.01
CA ASP A 506 4.70 -8.45 10.33
C ASP A 506 4.90 -8.50 8.81
N GLU A 507 5.98 -7.91 8.30
CA GLU A 507 6.25 -7.83 6.86
C GLU A 507 6.53 -9.20 6.23
N TYR A 508 7.43 -10.00 6.81
CA TYR A 508 7.70 -11.33 6.27
C TYR A 508 6.49 -12.25 6.40
N SER A 509 5.74 -12.14 7.50
CA SER A 509 4.51 -12.93 7.67
C SER A 509 3.45 -12.55 6.64
N HIS A 510 3.27 -11.26 6.35
CA HIS A 510 2.34 -10.79 5.31
C HIS A 510 2.83 -11.09 3.89
N PHE A 511 4.14 -11.09 3.65
CA PHE A 511 4.75 -11.54 2.40
C PHE A 511 4.44 -13.01 2.13
N ILE A 512 4.66 -13.89 3.11
CA ILE A 512 4.33 -15.32 3.00
C ILE A 512 2.81 -15.53 2.91
N LEU A 513 2.01 -14.78 3.69
CA LEU A 513 0.56 -14.82 3.61
C LEU A 513 0.06 -14.48 2.20
N ASN A 514 0.66 -13.49 1.53
CA ASN A 514 0.35 -13.15 0.14
C ASN A 514 0.55 -14.36 -0.79
N LYS A 515 1.64 -15.11 -0.61
CA LYS A 515 1.89 -16.35 -1.36
C LYS A 515 0.85 -17.43 -1.04
N LEU A 516 0.52 -17.64 0.24
CA LEU A 516 -0.52 -18.59 0.65
C LEU A 516 -1.90 -18.28 0.05
N ILE A 517 -2.23 -17.00 -0.14
CA ILE A 517 -3.53 -16.57 -0.68
C ILE A 517 -3.61 -16.72 -2.21
N ASN A 518 -2.50 -16.50 -2.92
CA ASN A 518 -2.46 -16.50 -4.38
C ASN A 518 -2.08 -17.85 -4.99
N TYR A 519 -1.47 -18.75 -4.21
CA TYR A 519 -1.12 -20.08 -4.69
C TYR A 519 -2.35 -21.02 -4.76
N PRO A 520 -2.39 -21.93 -5.74
CA PRO A 520 -3.56 -22.78 -5.98
C PRO A 520 -3.79 -23.85 -4.92
N ASP A 521 -2.78 -24.18 -4.12
CA ASP A 521 -2.76 -25.30 -3.17
C ASP A 521 -3.96 -25.34 -2.21
N PHE A 522 -4.54 -24.18 -1.85
CA PHE A 522 -5.63 -24.09 -0.87
C PHE A 522 -6.98 -23.64 -1.47
N GLY A 523 -7.01 -23.34 -2.77
CA GLY A 523 -8.19 -22.79 -3.45
C GLY A 523 -8.61 -21.39 -3.01
N LEU A 524 -7.78 -20.69 -2.22
CA LEU A 524 -8.00 -19.30 -1.82
C LEU A 524 -7.79 -18.34 -2.99
N ASN A 525 -6.93 -18.71 -3.94
CA ASN A 525 -6.58 -17.96 -5.15
C ASN A 525 -7.76 -17.65 -6.08
N LYS A 526 -8.90 -18.32 -5.90
CA LYS A 526 -10.13 -18.11 -6.65
C LYS A 526 -11.18 -17.28 -5.91
N MET A 527 -10.95 -16.94 -4.64
CA MET A 527 -11.93 -16.20 -3.83
C MET A 527 -11.68 -14.69 -3.94
N PRO A 528 -12.69 -13.83 -4.10
CA PRO A 528 -12.51 -12.41 -3.85
C PRO A 528 -12.04 -12.21 -2.41
N TYR A 529 -11.05 -11.35 -2.20
CA TYR A 529 -10.52 -11.08 -0.86
C TYR A 529 -10.29 -9.58 -0.65
N THR A 530 -10.12 -9.19 0.62
CA THR A 530 -9.72 -7.83 1.02
C THR A 530 -8.71 -7.88 2.18
N VAL A 531 -7.82 -6.90 2.22
CA VAL A 531 -6.79 -6.73 3.27
C VAL A 531 -7.03 -5.39 3.95
N ILE A 532 -7.28 -5.44 5.25
CA ILE A 532 -7.68 -4.31 6.09
C ILE A 532 -6.58 -4.02 7.11
N PRO A 533 -5.83 -2.92 6.98
CA PRO A 533 -4.82 -2.50 7.95
C PRO A 533 -5.50 -1.87 9.17
N CYS A 534 -5.47 -2.55 10.32
CA CYS A 534 -6.26 -2.18 11.50
C CYS A 534 -5.80 -0.87 12.14
N GLU A 535 -4.51 -0.54 12.00
CA GLU A 535 -3.92 0.71 12.51
C GLU A 535 -4.45 1.96 11.80
N ASN A 536 -4.91 1.84 10.55
CA ASN A 536 -5.38 2.98 9.75
C ASN A 536 -6.90 3.14 9.77
N LEU A 537 -7.66 2.31 10.50
CA LEU A 537 -9.12 2.39 10.47
C LEU A 537 -9.66 3.65 11.13
N SER A 538 -10.56 4.33 10.43
CA SER A 538 -11.33 5.47 10.94
C SER A 538 -12.12 5.07 12.18
N THR A 539 -11.98 5.84 13.25
CA THR A 539 -12.74 5.61 14.49
C THR A 539 -14.18 6.11 14.41
N LYS A 540 -14.56 6.78 13.31
CA LYS A 540 -15.89 7.37 13.12
C LYS A 540 -16.92 6.37 12.62
N ASP A 541 -16.47 5.29 11.98
CA ASP A 541 -17.35 4.31 11.34
C ASP A 541 -17.47 3.01 12.13
N GLU A 542 -18.56 2.28 11.92
CA GLU A 542 -18.71 0.90 12.39
C GLU A 542 -18.18 -0.08 11.33
N ILE A 543 -17.57 -1.18 11.77
CA ILE A 543 -17.23 -2.31 10.89
C ILE A 543 -18.52 -3.09 10.59
N ALA A 544 -19.24 -2.66 9.55
CA ALA A 544 -20.49 -3.27 9.10
C ALA A 544 -20.23 -4.55 8.27
N ALA A 545 -20.96 -5.63 8.55
CA ALA A 545 -20.80 -6.90 7.84
C ALA A 545 -21.18 -6.79 6.35
N GLU A 546 -22.17 -5.96 6.05
CA GLU A 546 -22.69 -5.70 4.72
C GLU A 546 -21.64 -5.10 3.77
N ALA A 547 -20.64 -4.41 4.33
CA ALA A 547 -19.52 -3.89 3.56
C ALA A 547 -18.69 -5.00 2.91
N PHE A 548 -18.69 -6.20 3.52
CA PHE A 548 -17.83 -7.32 3.12
C PHE A 548 -18.54 -8.43 2.33
N ASN A 549 -19.84 -8.30 2.05
CA ASN A 549 -20.65 -9.37 1.43
C ASN A 549 -20.11 -9.91 0.09
N PHE A 550 -19.32 -9.12 -0.63
CA PHE A 550 -18.70 -9.53 -1.89
C PHE A 550 -17.49 -10.47 -1.70
N PHE A 551 -16.83 -10.42 -0.54
CA PHE A 551 -15.58 -11.14 -0.32
C PHE A 551 -15.85 -12.57 0.17
N GLY A 552 -14.97 -13.50 -0.20
CA GLY A 552 -14.90 -14.84 0.41
C GLY A 552 -13.88 -14.90 1.53
N LEU A 553 -12.92 -13.98 1.53
CA LEU A 553 -11.80 -13.91 2.47
C LEU A 553 -11.57 -12.47 2.93
N ILE A 554 -11.51 -12.24 4.24
CA ILE A 554 -11.12 -10.95 4.84
C ILE A 554 -9.84 -11.17 5.64
N ILE A 555 -8.87 -10.27 5.46
CA ILE A 555 -7.62 -10.28 6.22
C ILE A 555 -7.55 -9.00 7.05
N PHE A 556 -7.63 -9.14 8.37
CA PHE A 556 -7.34 -8.04 9.29
C PHE A 556 -5.85 -8.05 9.64
N LYS A 557 -5.11 -7.11 9.05
CA LYS A 557 -3.69 -6.91 9.29
C LYS A 557 -3.50 -6.18 10.63
N ASN A 558 -2.62 -6.69 11.48
CA ASN A 558 -2.23 -6.09 12.77
C ASN A 558 -3.41 -5.77 13.71
N ILE A 559 -4.28 -6.75 14.00
CA ILE A 559 -5.49 -6.54 14.80
C ILE A 559 -5.21 -6.08 16.24
N ASP A 560 -4.02 -6.33 16.75
CA ASP A 560 -3.55 -5.78 18.02
C ASP A 560 -3.53 -4.24 18.04
N LYS A 561 -3.41 -3.60 16.86
CA LYS A 561 -3.46 -2.14 16.68
C LYS A 561 -4.87 -1.59 16.44
N ILE A 562 -5.92 -2.43 16.43
CA ILE A 562 -7.28 -1.95 16.20
C ILE A 562 -7.74 -0.99 17.31
N HIS A 563 -8.32 0.15 16.92
CA HIS A 563 -8.87 1.09 17.89
C HIS A 563 -9.98 0.46 18.75
N GLY A 564 -10.02 0.82 20.04
CA GLY A 564 -10.95 0.25 21.02
C GLY A 564 -12.43 0.36 20.64
N SER A 565 -12.82 1.47 20.01
CA SER A 565 -14.20 1.71 19.55
C SER A 565 -14.67 0.73 18.47
N LEU A 566 -13.74 0.21 17.66
CA LEU A 566 -14.06 -0.69 16.54
C LEU A 566 -14.12 -2.17 16.95
N ALA A 567 -13.65 -2.51 18.15
CA ALA A 567 -13.53 -3.89 18.60
C ALA A 567 -14.88 -4.62 18.64
N LYS A 568 -15.97 -3.92 19.01
CA LYS A 568 -17.32 -4.52 19.02
C LYS A 568 -17.78 -4.89 17.61
N GLY A 569 -17.58 -4.00 16.64
CA GLY A 569 -17.90 -4.24 15.23
C GLY A 569 -17.09 -5.42 14.67
N PHE A 570 -15.78 -5.45 14.95
CA PHE A 570 -14.93 -6.59 14.59
C PHE A 570 -15.41 -7.91 15.18
N ILE A 571 -15.73 -7.96 16.48
CA ILE A 571 -16.22 -9.20 17.13
C ILE A 571 -17.54 -9.66 16.53
N LYS A 572 -18.44 -8.72 16.19
CA LYS A 572 -19.71 -9.03 15.52
C LYS A 572 -19.45 -9.63 14.14
N LEU A 573 -18.66 -8.96 13.31
CA LEU A 573 -18.23 -9.47 12.01
C LEU A 573 -17.57 -10.86 12.12
N TRP A 574 -16.67 -11.05 13.08
CA TRP A 574 -16.02 -12.33 13.33
C TRP A 574 -17.01 -13.46 13.60
N ARG A 575 -18.13 -13.20 14.29
CA ARG A 575 -19.12 -14.24 14.59
C ARG A 575 -20.07 -14.51 13.43
N GLU A 576 -20.50 -13.46 12.74
CA GLU A 576 -21.63 -13.50 11.81
C GLU A 576 -21.22 -13.73 10.36
N TYR A 577 -19.98 -13.40 9.97
CA TYR A 577 -19.56 -13.47 8.57
C TYR A 577 -19.42 -14.91 8.05
N ASP A 578 -20.07 -15.25 6.94
CA ASP A 578 -20.07 -16.63 6.43
C ASP A 578 -18.73 -17.08 5.82
N GLY A 579 -17.95 -16.12 5.29
CA GLY A 579 -16.66 -16.36 4.65
C GLY A 579 -15.53 -16.62 5.64
N ILE A 580 -14.29 -16.55 5.16
CA ILE A 580 -13.08 -16.77 5.96
C ILE A 580 -12.57 -15.44 6.49
N ILE A 581 -12.17 -15.41 7.76
CA ILE A 581 -11.46 -14.28 8.37
C ILE A 581 -10.11 -14.78 8.87
N ILE A 582 -9.04 -14.19 8.33
CA ILE A 582 -7.69 -14.29 8.86
C ILE A 582 -7.40 -12.99 9.56
N THR A 583 -6.83 -13.07 10.76
CA THR A 583 -6.26 -11.91 11.43
C THR A 583 -4.81 -12.17 11.72
N THR A 584 -3.99 -11.13 11.67
CA THR A 584 -2.58 -11.20 12.09
C THR A 584 -2.39 -10.30 13.29
N PHE A 585 -1.53 -10.70 14.21
CA PHE A 585 -1.09 -9.84 15.29
C PHE A 585 0.33 -10.15 15.70
N ASN A 586 1.03 -9.11 16.08
CA ASN A 586 2.40 -9.26 16.50
C ASN A 586 2.47 -9.67 17.98
N ASN A 587 3.18 -10.76 18.29
CA ASN A 587 3.40 -11.18 19.69
C ASN A 587 4.19 -10.12 20.48
N TYR A 588 4.85 -9.19 19.79
CA TYR A 588 5.57 -8.08 20.38
C TYR A 588 4.74 -6.97 20.95
N ASN A 589 3.49 -6.88 20.53
CA ASN A 589 2.60 -5.80 20.93
C ASN A 589 1.82 -6.17 22.21
N PHE A 590 2.19 -7.28 22.87
CA PHE A 590 1.69 -7.68 24.20
C PHE A 590 0.17 -7.56 24.34
N ILE A 591 -0.56 -8.02 23.33
CA ILE A 591 -2.02 -7.91 23.23
C ILE A 591 -2.73 -8.51 24.46
N GLU A 592 -2.15 -9.53 25.10
CA GLU A 592 -2.65 -10.14 26.32
C GLU A 592 -2.66 -9.20 27.53
N PHE A 593 -1.83 -8.15 27.50
CA PHE A 593 -1.77 -7.10 28.52
C PHE A 593 -2.53 -5.85 28.09
N ASP A 594 -2.31 -5.39 26.86
CA ASP A 594 -2.86 -4.12 26.38
C ASP A 594 -4.35 -4.24 26.04
N ARG A 595 -4.78 -5.41 25.54
CA ARG A 595 -6.16 -5.70 25.12
C ARG A 595 -6.58 -7.13 25.54
N PRO A 596 -6.62 -7.44 26.85
CA PRO A 596 -6.86 -8.79 27.35
C PRO A 596 -8.18 -9.39 26.86
N ASP A 597 -9.21 -8.56 26.66
CA ASP A 597 -10.50 -9.01 26.13
C ASP A 597 -10.40 -9.50 24.69
N LEU A 598 -9.67 -8.78 23.84
CA LEU A 598 -9.42 -9.15 22.45
C LEU A 598 -8.54 -10.40 22.38
N PHE A 599 -7.47 -10.46 23.19
CA PHE A 599 -6.62 -11.65 23.27
C PHE A 599 -7.41 -12.89 23.70
N LYS A 600 -8.22 -12.78 24.76
CA LYS A 600 -9.06 -13.89 25.24
C LYS A 600 -10.01 -14.39 24.15
N PHE A 601 -10.53 -13.47 23.32
CA PHE A 601 -11.38 -13.81 22.18
C PHE A 601 -10.62 -14.54 21.07
N LEU A 602 -9.42 -14.07 20.71
CA LEU A 602 -8.60 -14.63 19.64
C LEU A 602 -7.92 -15.96 20.03
N ARG A 603 -7.63 -16.17 21.31
CA ARG A 603 -6.79 -17.29 21.82
C ARG A 603 -7.17 -18.67 21.29
N GLN A 604 -8.46 -18.94 21.12
CA GLN A 604 -8.95 -20.24 20.65
C GLN A 604 -8.82 -20.45 19.13
N HIS A 605 -8.41 -19.42 18.39
CA HIS A 605 -8.20 -19.42 16.94
C HIS A 605 -6.74 -19.18 16.58
N MET A 606 -5.86 -19.11 17.59
CA MET A 606 -4.47 -18.75 17.40
C MET A 606 -3.67 -19.85 16.70
N VAL A 607 -2.89 -19.44 15.71
CA VAL A 607 -1.93 -20.26 14.98
C VAL A 607 -0.61 -19.52 14.97
N ASP A 608 0.48 -20.20 15.29
CA ASP A 608 1.81 -19.60 15.29
C ASP A 608 2.38 -19.57 13.87
N PHE A 609 2.82 -18.38 13.44
CA PHE A 609 3.66 -18.29 12.25
C PHE A 609 5.06 -18.84 12.58
N PRO A 610 5.69 -19.60 11.65
CA PRO A 610 7.01 -20.18 11.88
C PRO A 610 8.06 -19.15 12.27
N SER A 611 8.78 -19.41 13.37
CA SER A 611 9.77 -18.47 13.90
C SER A 611 11.10 -18.59 13.17
N TYR A 612 11.45 -17.55 12.41
CA TYR A 612 12.79 -17.41 11.81
C TYR A 612 13.86 -17.05 12.86
N PHE A 613 13.49 -16.52 14.03
CA PHE A 613 14.46 -16.34 15.13
C PHE A 613 14.83 -17.66 15.82
N ALA A 614 13.96 -18.65 15.77
CA ALA A 614 14.14 -19.95 16.42
C ALA A 614 14.79 -21.00 15.52
N ASN A 615 14.53 -20.95 14.22
CA ASN A 615 15.00 -21.96 13.26
C ASN A 615 15.96 -21.33 12.22
N PRO A 616 17.25 -21.73 12.19
CA PRO A 616 18.24 -21.25 11.23
C PRO A 616 17.89 -21.51 9.75
N GLU A 617 17.19 -22.60 9.43
CA GLU A 617 16.78 -22.91 8.05
C GLU A 617 15.69 -21.95 7.58
N ILE A 618 14.73 -21.66 8.46
CA ILE A 618 13.68 -20.67 8.20
C ILE A 618 14.27 -19.27 8.08
N HIS A 619 15.26 -18.93 8.93
CA HIS A 619 15.99 -17.67 8.86
C HIS A 619 16.72 -17.49 7.52
N ARG A 620 17.49 -18.49 7.11
CA ARG A 620 18.18 -18.48 5.82
C ARG A 620 17.20 -18.29 4.66
N LYS A 621 16.07 -19.01 4.69
CA LYS A 621 15.03 -18.87 3.66
C LYS A 621 14.41 -17.48 3.63
N MET A 622 14.20 -16.85 4.79
CA MET A 622 13.73 -15.47 4.88
C MET A 622 14.71 -14.49 4.22
N ILE A 623 16.02 -14.64 4.46
CA ILE A 623 17.05 -13.80 3.83
C ILE A 623 17.05 -14.01 2.31
N GLU A 624 17.00 -15.25 1.83
CA GLU A 624 16.91 -15.57 0.40
C GLU A 624 15.69 -14.91 -0.25
N HIS A 625 14.51 -15.03 0.36
CA HIS A 625 13.28 -14.39 -0.11
C HIS A 625 13.41 -12.86 -0.12
N THR A 626 14.03 -12.28 0.90
CA THR A 626 14.20 -10.83 1.00
C THR A 626 15.15 -10.31 -0.08
N ALA A 627 16.26 -11.01 -0.32
CA ALA A 627 17.20 -10.68 -1.39
C ALA A 627 16.53 -10.78 -2.78
N GLU A 628 15.72 -11.83 -3.01
CA GLU A 628 14.94 -11.97 -4.24
C GLU A 628 13.91 -10.86 -4.42
N TYR A 629 13.28 -10.44 -3.33
CA TYR A 629 12.32 -9.36 -3.34
C TYR A 629 12.93 -8.00 -3.70
N LEU A 630 14.13 -7.72 -3.19
CA LEU A 630 14.83 -6.44 -3.40
C LEU A 630 15.61 -6.37 -4.72
N LYS A 631 16.01 -7.53 -5.28
CA LYS A 631 16.81 -7.65 -6.50
C LYS A 631 16.31 -6.83 -7.70
N PRO A 632 14.99 -6.74 -8.00
CA PRO A 632 14.50 -5.98 -9.16
C PRO A 632 14.79 -4.48 -9.07
N VAL A 633 15.16 -3.99 -7.89
CA VAL A 633 15.28 -2.56 -7.59
C VAL A 633 16.71 -2.16 -7.23
N TYR A 634 17.40 -2.94 -6.37
CA TYR A 634 18.64 -2.48 -5.72
C TYR A 634 19.92 -3.20 -6.18
N THR A 635 19.94 -3.82 -7.37
CA THR A 635 21.10 -4.55 -7.95
C THR A 635 21.94 -5.30 -6.90
N ILE A 636 21.34 -6.30 -6.27
CA ILE A 636 21.97 -7.04 -5.16
C ILE A 636 22.78 -8.23 -5.68
N ASP A 637 24.05 -8.32 -5.27
CA ASP A 637 24.80 -9.58 -5.35
C ASP A 637 24.31 -10.53 -4.25
N LYS A 638 23.56 -11.56 -4.65
CA LYS A 638 22.95 -12.53 -3.73
C LYS A 638 23.97 -13.25 -2.84
N ASP A 639 25.18 -13.48 -3.33
CA ASP A 639 26.17 -14.27 -2.58
C ASP A 639 26.80 -13.43 -1.47
N GLN A 640 27.12 -12.17 -1.74
CA GLN A 640 27.60 -11.23 -0.72
C GLN A 640 26.50 -10.88 0.30
N TYR A 641 25.28 -10.67 -0.18
CA TYR A 641 24.13 -10.36 0.66
C TYR A 641 23.80 -11.47 1.67
N ASN A 642 23.84 -12.73 1.24
CA ASN A 642 23.62 -13.86 2.11
C ASN A 642 24.71 -13.94 3.20
N VAL A 643 25.98 -13.67 2.87
CA VAL A 643 27.08 -13.67 3.84
C VAL A 643 26.88 -12.60 4.91
N ASP A 644 26.45 -11.39 4.52
CA ASP A 644 26.34 -10.25 5.45
C ASP A 644 25.20 -10.39 6.48
N TYR A 645 24.14 -11.13 6.14
CA TYR A 645 22.94 -11.24 6.97
C TYR A 645 22.71 -12.63 7.58
N ILE A 646 23.25 -13.72 7.04
CA ILE A 646 23.06 -15.07 7.60
C ILE A 646 23.64 -15.18 9.01
N GLU A 647 24.75 -14.51 9.30
CA GLU A 647 25.37 -14.49 10.63
C GLU A 647 24.67 -13.52 11.60
N LYS A 648 23.89 -12.57 11.07
CA LYS A 648 23.12 -11.59 11.86
C LYS A 648 21.70 -12.10 12.11
N THR A 649 21.29 -12.22 13.36
CA THR A 649 19.88 -12.50 13.69
C THR A 649 19.00 -11.26 13.43
N CYS A 650 18.53 -11.11 12.19
CA CYS A 650 17.79 -9.96 11.67
C CYS A 650 16.43 -10.33 11.04
N SER A 651 15.56 -9.33 10.86
CA SER A 651 14.22 -9.45 10.24
C SER A 651 14.23 -8.94 8.79
N MET A 652 13.17 -9.22 8.03
CA MET A 652 13.00 -8.70 6.66
C MET A 652 12.95 -7.17 6.68
N SER A 653 12.26 -6.59 7.66
CA SER A 653 12.15 -5.13 7.83
C SER A 653 13.48 -4.44 8.05
N PHE A 654 14.35 -5.04 8.86
CA PHE A 654 15.69 -4.54 9.10
C PHE A 654 16.51 -4.53 7.81
N ILE A 655 16.50 -5.65 7.11
CA ILE A 655 17.25 -5.84 5.87
C ILE A 655 16.81 -4.80 4.81
N LYS A 656 15.50 -4.65 4.59
CA LYS A 656 14.97 -3.65 3.64
C LYS A 656 15.40 -2.23 4.00
N ALA A 657 15.28 -1.84 5.27
CA ALA A 657 15.63 -0.51 5.72
C ALA A 657 17.13 -0.20 5.51
N GLU A 658 18.01 -1.15 5.81
CA GLU A 658 19.45 -1.01 5.60
C GLU A 658 19.78 -0.84 4.10
N THR A 659 19.24 -1.70 3.23
CA THR A 659 19.43 -1.61 1.78
C THR A 659 18.94 -0.29 1.20
N ILE A 660 17.77 0.17 1.61
CA ILE A 660 17.17 1.43 1.12
C ILE A 660 18.00 2.63 1.56
N ASN A 661 18.53 2.60 2.79
CA ASN A 661 19.39 3.68 3.28
C ASN A 661 20.68 3.76 2.48
N GLN A 662 21.33 2.62 2.22
CA GLN A 662 22.55 2.56 1.42
C GLN A 662 22.30 3.11 0.00
N PHE A 663 21.25 2.62 -0.66
CA PHE A 663 20.91 3.07 -2.01
C PHE A 663 20.56 4.56 -2.08
N ALA A 664 19.78 5.08 -1.11
CA ALA A 664 19.44 6.50 -1.09
C ALA A 664 20.66 7.39 -0.82
N GLU A 665 21.63 6.92 -0.03
CA GLU A 665 22.89 7.65 0.21
C GLU A 665 23.76 7.71 -1.05
N GLU A 666 23.84 6.63 -1.84
CA GLU A 666 24.53 6.61 -3.13
C GLU A 666 23.91 7.63 -4.09
N GLN A 667 22.58 7.62 -4.25
CA GLN A 667 21.85 8.50 -5.16
C GLN A 667 21.86 9.98 -4.75
N LEU A 668 22.05 10.30 -3.47
CA LEU A 668 22.21 11.67 -2.99
C LEU A 668 23.66 12.16 -3.05
N SER A 669 24.61 11.26 -3.28
CA SER A 669 26.05 11.56 -3.37
C SER A 669 26.54 11.77 -4.82
N GLU A 670 25.78 11.28 -5.79
CA GLU A 670 25.91 11.56 -7.23
C GLU A 670 25.22 12.89 -7.61
#